data_AF-A0A9P8GB05-F1
#
_entry.id   AF-A0A9P8GB05-F1
#
_cell.length_a   1.000
_cell.length_b   1.000
_cell.length_c   1.000
_cell.angle_alpha   90.00
_cell.angle_beta   90.00
_cell.angle_gamma   90.00
#
_symmetry.space_group_name_H-M   'P 1'
#
loop_
_entity.id
_entity.type
_entity.pdbx_description
1 polymer ?
#
loop_
_entity_poly.entity_id
_entity_poly.type
_entity_poly.pdbx_seq_one_letter_code
_entity_poly.pdbx_strand_id
1 'polypeptide(L)'
;MSSSEDAFSFHRIEEAMARLNATISSYKNEKNAKMNGHHRSESDDLPYAPRSTLFSREWDLSTDEHYPHITNPELRKRLNALHELCSFLPEHPYNIDLYLRIAKAYVEVGYPDLAVGSAYKALLLIDAINNEDEFCDEAIESLALSISKESLEYRHQNILENAEILAHLYPEFMLRNKDELVDVDVSDVEVLVWTKGLFSFQVYALLAQCLHVIGCQRSAAEYCFKAQDLFGEDPTIEATLDVIHAAIDDWLRETQPDEYNKPGFKFGLDQFPDEGMVRRECYPWNEHEPDRCSDESLEFLNAEMEKVAPRLEVKATKLPLLTEGDGVEKFVTQLGVFAKEDIAPGDIALSETSLLTANNRLQDALCDACSADLPELSDPASADVVACPDCEVVFCSEKCSDLAQEEYHPAVCDRGVEDIAKDVPPAEAANALYSLLLLRSLAMAETQEIHPLDIKYVKFIWGDYHTLDLSKHWRPHDRHSTESPFPRTLPFSFQANVVLPFNMLEKMDVDIFKNPQYDVWVFNTLYAKFRGTASARLSGSGGGVARGPEVSAVHPMWCLANHSCNPNVTWRWASDVRFRVLEERPTWHGSEFRGGIKYKAGLRKGEEVLSHYCDIDLPVKDRREWAAGALGGNCCCERCLWEACFEDMKQINREADKVRR
;
A
#
# COMPACT_ATOMS: atom_id res chain seq x y z
N MET A 1 29.10 -25.41 25.57
CA MET A 1 29.45 -24.51 26.69
C MET A 1 28.86 -23.16 26.32
N SER A 2 27.56 -22.95 26.54
CA SER A 2 26.90 -22.47 27.76
C SER A 2 27.19 -20.99 28.07
N SER A 3 26.25 -20.15 27.67
CA SER A 3 25.75 -18.92 28.31
C SER A 3 24.49 -18.52 27.51
N SER A 4 23.26 -18.86 27.92
CA SER A 4 22.44 -18.20 28.95
C SER A 4 22.06 -16.74 28.64
N GLU A 5 21.59 -16.47 27.43
CA GLU A 5 20.76 -15.30 27.13
C GLU A 5 19.40 -15.85 26.68
N ASP A 6 18.31 -15.20 27.10
CA ASP A 6 16.89 -15.58 26.96
C ASP A 6 16.30 -16.52 28.02
N ALA A 7 16.46 -16.17 29.29
CA ALA A 7 15.48 -16.56 30.30
C ALA A 7 14.35 -15.53 30.33
N PHE A 8 13.22 -15.87 29.69
CA PHE A 8 11.96 -15.13 29.73
C PHE A 8 11.58 -14.78 31.18
N SER A 9 11.24 -13.52 31.46
CA SER A 9 11.00 -13.05 32.82
C SER A 9 9.50 -12.86 33.06
N PHE A 10 8.89 -13.80 33.77
CA PHE A 10 7.49 -13.68 34.24
C PHE A 10 7.18 -12.37 34.99
N HIS A 11 8.20 -11.64 35.44
CA HIS A 11 8.10 -10.40 36.21
C HIS A 11 7.30 -9.29 35.50
N ARG A 12 7.49 -9.07 34.19
CA ARG A 12 6.78 -7.99 33.49
C ARG A 12 5.30 -8.30 33.28
N ILE A 13 4.99 -9.58 33.00
CA ILE A 13 3.61 -10.06 32.95
C ILE A 13 2.95 -9.88 34.33
N GLU A 14 3.63 -10.27 35.41
CA GLU A 14 3.14 -10.08 36.79
C GLU A 14 2.91 -8.59 37.14
N GLU A 15 3.78 -7.67 36.70
CA GLU A 15 3.64 -6.23 36.92
C GLU A 15 2.51 -5.58 36.10
N ALA A 16 2.38 -5.93 34.82
CA ALA A 16 1.25 -5.50 33.97
C ALA A 16 -0.08 -6.01 34.54
N MET A 17 -0.12 -7.27 34.99
CA MET A 17 -1.30 -7.82 35.66
C MET A 17 -1.59 -7.16 37.00
N ALA A 18 -0.58 -6.78 37.78
CA ALA A 18 -0.78 -6.04 39.03
C ALA A 18 -1.41 -4.66 38.78
N ARG A 19 -1.00 -3.96 37.71
CA ARG A 19 -1.62 -2.70 37.24
C ARG A 19 -3.06 -2.92 36.80
N LEU A 20 -3.31 -3.94 35.98
CA LEU A 20 -4.67 -4.29 35.52
C LEU A 20 -5.58 -4.67 36.69
N ASN A 21 -5.12 -5.47 37.65
CA ASN A 21 -5.91 -5.86 38.82
C ASN A 21 -6.25 -4.67 39.71
N ALA A 22 -5.38 -3.65 39.78
CA ALA A 22 -5.68 -2.37 40.43
C ALA A 22 -6.77 -1.58 39.66
N THR A 23 -6.70 -1.53 38.33
CA THR A 23 -7.69 -0.89 37.45
C THR A 23 -9.04 -1.60 37.49
N ILE A 24 -9.06 -2.93 37.37
CA ILE A 24 -10.24 -3.79 37.47
C ILE A 24 -10.87 -3.67 38.86
N SER A 25 -10.08 -3.60 39.94
CA SER A 25 -10.59 -3.37 41.30
C SER A 25 -11.26 -2.00 41.45
N SER A 26 -10.74 -0.98 40.77
CA SER A 26 -11.36 0.36 40.69
C SER A 26 -12.71 0.31 39.96
N TYR A 27 -12.81 -0.44 38.85
CA TYR A 27 -14.05 -0.63 38.09
C TYR A 27 -15.08 -1.56 38.78
N LYS A 28 -14.63 -2.60 39.48
CA LYS A 28 -15.48 -3.54 40.25
C LYS A 28 -16.19 -2.83 41.42
N ASN A 29 -15.61 -1.74 41.94
CA ASN A 29 -16.25 -0.91 42.99
C ASN A 29 -17.43 -0.06 42.48
N GLU A 30 -17.60 0.13 41.17
CA GLU A 30 -18.71 0.88 40.58
C GLU A 30 -19.87 -0.02 40.10
N LYS A 31 -19.69 -1.34 39.95
CA LYS A 31 -20.65 -2.19 39.22
C LYS A 31 -21.20 -3.43 39.93
N ASN A 32 -20.97 -3.61 41.23
CA ASN A 32 -21.54 -4.75 41.96
C ASN A 32 -22.93 -4.46 42.55
N ALA A 33 -23.96 -4.58 41.70
CA ALA A 33 -25.31 -4.94 42.12
C ALA A 33 -26.02 -5.80 41.05
N LYS A 34 -26.21 -7.10 41.38
CA LYS A 34 -27.04 -8.14 40.72
C LYS A 34 -26.39 -8.85 39.51
N MET A 35 -26.49 -10.16 39.27
CA MET A 35 -27.23 -11.27 39.89
C MET A 35 -26.71 -12.61 39.32
N ASN A 36 -26.84 -13.70 40.09
CA ASN A 36 -26.49 -15.09 39.74
C ASN A 36 -27.52 -15.80 38.82
N GLY A 37 -26.99 -16.62 37.89
CA GLY A 37 -27.21 -18.08 37.81
C GLY A 37 -28.23 -18.63 36.79
N HIS A 38 -27.78 -19.54 35.90
CA HIS A 38 -28.39 -20.87 35.65
C HIS A 38 -27.57 -21.77 34.68
N HIS A 39 -27.58 -23.08 34.98
CA HIS A 39 -26.97 -24.23 34.29
C HIS A 39 -27.51 -24.53 32.87
N ARG A 40 -26.70 -25.23 32.04
CA ARG A 40 -27.17 -26.24 31.07
C ARG A 40 -26.10 -27.28 30.64
N SER A 41 -26.59 -28.36 30.05
CA SER A 41 -26.09 -29.74 29.96
C SER A 41 -25.25 -30.11 28.72
N GLU A 42 -24.44 -31.16 28.87
CA GLU A 42 -23.61 -31.86 27.88
C GLU A 42 -24.38 -32.66 26.80
N SER A 43 -23.78 -32.77 25.60
CA SER A 43 -23.91 -33.94 24.70
C SER A 43 -22.73 -34.02 23.70
N ASP A 44 -22.25 -35.24 23.52
CA ASP A 44 -21.02 -35.70 22.84
C ASP A 44 -20.99 -35.67 21.29
N ASP A 45 -19.74 -35.78 20.80
CA ASP A 45 -19.21 -36.44 19.57
C ASP A 45 -19.34 -35.78 18.17
N LEU A 46 -18.24 -35.13 17.75
CA LEU A 46 -17.78 -35.01 16.36
C LEU A 46 -16.24 -35.12 16.31
N PRO A 47 -15.63 -35.85 15.36
CA PRO A 47 -14.19 -35.90 15.21
C PRO A 47 -13.69 -34.61 14.54
N TYR A 48 -12.83 -33.88 15.26
CA TYR A 48 -12.21 -32.61 14.88
C TYR A 48 -13.18 -31.42 14.78
N ALA A 49 -13.44 -30.78 15.92
CA ALA A 49 -14.03 -29.44 15.93
C ALA A 49 -13.07 -28.45 15.24
N PRO A 50 -13.55 -27.51 14.42
CA PRO A 50 -12.69 -26.41 13.98
C PRO A 50 -12.22 -25.68 15.22
N ARG A 51 -10.90 -25.45 15.35
CA ARG A 51 -10.32 -24.60 16.41
C ARG A 51 -11.02 -23.23 16.38
N SER A 52 -12.08 -23.06 17.17
CA SER A 52 -12.79 -21.79 17.33
C SER A 52 -12.16 -21.04 18.50
N THR A 53 -11.14 -20.25 18.15
CA THR A 53 -10.11 -19.69 19.03
C THR A 53 -10.15 -18.17 19.12
N LEU A 54 -11.25 -17.56 18.65
CA LEU A 54 -11.57 -16.16 18.92
C LEU A 54 -12.50 -16.09 20.13
N PHE A 55 -12.55 -14.92 20.79
CA PHE A 55 -13.43 -14.71 21.93
C PHE A 55 -14.89 -15.04 21.59
N SER A 56 -15.62 -15.66 22.51
CA SER A 56 -16.99 -16.13 22.27
C SER A 56 -17.97 -14.97 22.17
N ARG A 57 -17.63 -13.85 22.82
CA ARG A 57 -18.42 -12.63 22.78
C ARG A 57 -18.28 -11.95 21.41
N GLU A 58 -19.39 -11.78 20.73
CA GLU A 58 -19.44 -11.06 19.46
C GLU A 58 -19.38 -9.54 19.70
N TRP A 59 -18.70 -8.86 18.78
CA TRP A 59 -18.81 -7.41 18.60
C TRP A 59 -20.22 -7.09 18.12
N ASP A 60 -20.77 -5.94 18.50
CA ASP A 60 -22.10 -5.54 18.02
C ASP A 60 -22.00 -5.09 16.56
N LEU A 61 -22.37 -5.98 15.64
CA LEU A 61 -22.30 -5.76 14.18
C LEU A 61 -23.71 -5.60 13.58
N SER A 62 -24.66 -5.07 14.36
CA SER A 62 -26.09 -5.10 14.02
C SER A 62 -26.56 -3.99 13.07
N THR A 63 -25.70 -3.03 12.73
CA THR A 63 -26.02 -1.91 11.84
C THR A 63 -26.03 -2.33 10.37
N ASP A 64 -27.03 -1.88 9.62
CA ASP A 64 -27.13 -2.05 8.14
C ASP A 64 -27.17 -0.68 7.42
N GLU A 65 -26.76 0.39 8.12
CA GLU A 65 -26.94 1.77 7.66
C GLU A 65 -25.81 2.26 6.74
N HIS A 66 -24.67 1.59 6.74
CA HIS A 66 -23.50 1.99 5.97
C HIS A 66 -23.56 1.48 4.52
N TYR A 67 -22.95 2.25 3.60
CA TYR A 67 -22.84 1.95 2.18
C TYR A 67 -24.17 1.67 1.45
N PRO A 68 -25.18 2.57 1.52
CA PRO A 68 -26.48 2.37 0.87
C PRO A 68 -26.40 2.26 -0.67
N HIS A 69 -25.30 2.72 -1.27
CA HIS A 69 -25.02 2.61 -2.70
C HIS A 69 -24.61 1.18 -3.14
N ILE A 70 -24.22 0.32 -2.20
CA ILE A 70 -23.93 -1.10 -2.48
C ILE A 70 -25.24 -1.87 -2.56
N THR A 71 -25.57 -2.32 -3.78
CA THR A 71 -26.86 -2.97 -4.10
C THR A 71 -26.85 -4.47 -3.85
N ASN A 72 -25.68 -5.10 -3.76
CA ASN A 72 -25.56 -6.50 -3.37
C ASN A 72 -25.74 -6.63 -1.84
N PRO A 73 -26.82 -7.28 -1.37
CA PRO A 73 -27.16 -7.29 0.06
C PRO A 73 -26.13 -8.04 0.90
N GLU A 74 -25.52 -9.10 0.36
CA GLU A 74 -24.52 -9.88 1.08
C GLU A 74 -23.19 -9.11 1.21
N LEU A 75 -22.74 -8.47 0.13
CA LEU A 75 -21.57 -7.58 0.18
C LEU A 75 -21.81 -6.42 1.14
N ARG A 76 -22.97 -5.75 1.06
CA ARG A 76 -23.31 -4.62 1.93
C ARG A 76 -23.26 -5.03 3.40
N LYS A 77 -23.85 -6.18 3.74
CA LYS A 77 -23.81 -6.72 5.12
C LYS A 77 -22.37 -6.92 5.60
N ARG A 78 -21.50 -7.50 4.77
CA ARG A 78 -20.08 -7.73 5.12
C ARG A 78 -19.29 -6.43 5.25
N LEU A 79 -19.55 -5.44 4.39
CA LEU A 79 -18.95 -4.11 4.51
C LEU A 79 -19.41 -3.37 5.76
N ASN A 80 -20.68 -3.49 6.14
CA ASN A 80 -21.18 -2.95 7.42
C ASN A 80 -20.47 -3.60 8.61
N ALA A 81 -20.38 -4.93 8.63
CA ALA A 81 -19.66 -5.65 9.67
C ALA A 81 -18.18 -5.24 9.76
N LEU A 82 -17.50 -5.08 8.62
CA LEU A 82 -16.13 -4.57 8.58
C LEU A 82 -16.03 -3.14 9.14
N HIS A 83 -16.94 -2.25 8.75
CA HIS A 83 -16.97 -0.87 9.25
C HIS A 83 -17.12 -0.82 10.76
N GLU A 84 -18.06 -1.59 11.32
CA GLU A 84 -18.26 -1.67 12.77
C GLU A 84 -17.05 -2.24 13.49
N LEU A 85 -16.40 -3.28 12.96
CA LEU A 85 -15.15 -3.77 13.55
C LEU A 85 -14.08 -2.68 13.58
N CYS A 86 -13.89 -1.93 12.49
CA CYS A 86 -12.91 -0.84 12.44
C CYS A 86 -13.28 0.32 13.37
N SER A 87 -14.58 0.57 13.64
CA SER A 87 -15.03 1.66 14.51
C SER A 87 -14.61 1.48 15.98
N PHE A 88 -14.31 0.24 16.40
CA PHE A 88 -13.81 -0.07 17.74
C PHE A 88 -12.30 0.17 17.92
N LEU A 89 -11.53 0.33 16.83
CA LEU A 89 -10.07 0.48 16.91
C LEU A 89 -9.61 1.69 17.77
N PRO A 90 -10.22 2.88 17.69
CA PRO A 90 -9.80 4.02 18.53
C PRO A 90 -9.91 3.74 20.03
N GLU A 91 -10.90 2.94 20.46
CA GLU A 91 -11.10 2.57 21.87
C GLU A 91 -10.30 1.33 22.28
N HIS A 92 -9.95 0.48 21.31
CA HIS A 92 -9.27 -0.80 21.52
C HIS A 92 -8.08 -1.01 20.57
N PRO A 93 -7.10 -0.08 20.54
CA PRO A 93 -6.05 -0.06 19.52
C PRO A 93 -5.08 -1.23 19.60
N TYR A 94 -4.92 -1.84 20.77
CA TYR A 94 -4.01 -2.97 21.03
C TYR A 94 -4.74 -4.32 21.14
N ASN A 95 -5.91 -4.47 20.51
CA ASN A 95 -6.71 -5.69 20.66
C ASN A 95 -6.42 -6.71 19.55
N ILE A 96 -5.72 -7.79 19.90
CA ILE A 96 -5.30 -8.86 18.96
C ILE A 96 -6.50 -9.53 18.27
N ASP A 97 -7.56 -9.84 19.03
CA ASP A 97 -8.78 -10.47 18.50
C ASP A 97 -9.51 -9.54 17.52
N LEU A 98 -9.56 -8.24 17.80
CA LEU A 98 -10.16 -7.24 16.93
C LEU A 98 -9.45 -7.19 15.57
N TYR A 99 -8.11 -7.10 15.55
CA TYR A 99 -7.34 -7.13 14.30
C TYR A 99 -7.51 -8.43 13.53
N LEU A 100 -7.55 -9.59 14.21
CA LEU A 100 -7.82 -10.87 13.57
C LEU A 100 -9.21 -10.94 12.93
N ARG A 101 -10.23 -10.34 13.56
CA ARG A 101 -11.58 -10.26 12.99
C ARG A 101 -11.65 -9.31 11.83
N ILE A 102 -10.99 -8.15 11.90
CA ILE A 102 -10.88 -7.21 10.78
C ILE A 102 -10.19 -7.89 9.60
N ALA A 103 -9.07 -8.60 9.84
CA ALA A 103 -8.37 -9.34 8.81
C ALA A 103 -9.28 -10.39 8.12
N LYS A 104 -10.04 -11.16 8.90
CA LYS A 104 -11.03 -12.12 8.36
C LYS A 104 -12.14 -11.39 7.58
N ALA A 105 -12.65 -10.27 8.07
CA ALA A 105 -13.66 -9.47 7.38
C ALA A 105 -13.14 -8.92 6.04
N TYR A 106 -11.87 -8.47 5.98
CA TYR A 106 -11.23 -8.08 4.73
C TYR A 106 -11.13 -9.23 3.72
N VAL A 107 -10.80 -10.45 4.16
CA VAL A 107 -10.84 -11.64 3.29
C VAL A 107 -12.25 -11.85 2.74
N GLU A 108 -13.28 -11.73 3.58
CA GLU A 108 -14.67 -11.94 3.19
C GLU A 108 -15.17 -10.93 2.16
N VAL A 109 -14.75 -9.67 2.22
CA VAL A 109 -15.07 -8.66 1.20
C VAL A 109 -14.10 -8.68 0.00
N GLY A 110 -13.07 -9.53 0.04
CA GLY A 110 -12.17 -9.83 -1.08
C GLY A 110 -10.94 -8.92 -1.18
N TYR A 111 -10.44 -8.43 -0.04
CA TYR A 111 -9.22 -7.62 0.08
C TYR A 111 -8.14 -8.36 0.88
N PRO A 112 -7.53 -9.42 0.32
CA PRO A 112 -6.45 -10.15 1.02
C PRO A 112 -5.24 -9.26 1.33
N ASP A 113 -5.01 -8.22 0.52
CA ASP A 113 -3.95 -7.22 0.69
C ASP A 113 -4.14 -6.35 1.95
N LEU A 114 -5.39 -6.08 2.33
CA LEU A 114 -5.69 -5.37 3.57
C LEU A 114 -5.74 -6.32 4.76
N ALA A 115 -6.20 -7.56 4.52
CA ALA A 115 -6.19 -8.61 5.53
C ALA A 115 -4.79 -8.89 6.07
N VAL A 116 -3.76 -8.93 5.21
CA VAL A 116 -2.37 -9.11 5.66
C VAL A 116 -1.90 -7.94 6.54
N GLY A 117 -2.38 -6.72 6.29
CA GLY A 117 -2.08 -5.55 7.12
C GLY A 117 -2.59 -5.69 8.53
N SER A 118 -3.89 -5.99 8.68
CA SER A 118 -4.50 -6.21 10.00
C SER A 118 -3.93 -7.44 10.70
N ALA A 119 -3.69 -8.54 9.98
CA ALA A 119 -3.04 -9.73 10.54
C ALA A 119 -1.60 -9.46 11.00
N TYR A 120 -0.87 -8.60 10.28
CA TYR A 120 0.47 -8.18 10.69
C TYR A 120 0.45 -7.30 11.94
N LYS A 121 -0.50 -6.35 12.07
CA LYS A 121 -0.69 -5.61 13.34
C LYS A 121 -1.00 -6.55 14.51
N ALA A 122 -1.82 -7.58 14.29
CA ALA A 122 -2.03 -8.62 15.31
C ALA A 122 -0.74 -9.38 15.65
N LEU A 123 0.09 -9.70 14.65
CA LEU A 123 1.39 -10.34 14.86
C LEU A 123 2.33 -9.48 15.71
N LEU A 124 2.43 -8.17 15.41
CA LEU A 124 3.28 -7.25 16.16
C LEU A 124 2.89 -7.18 17.64
N LEU A 125 1.60 -7.20 17.97
CA LEU A 125 1.13 -7.24 19.35
C LEU A 125 1.45 -8.58 20.04
N ILE A 126 1.34 -9.70 19.31
CA ILE A 126 1.74 -11.02 19.80
C ILE A 126 3.26 -11.04 20.08
N ASP A 127 4.06 -10.53 19.15
CA ASP A 127 5.51 -10.48 19.27
C ASP A 127 5.94 -9.53 20.41
N ALA A 128 5.26 -8.40 20.59
CA ALA A 128 5.50 -7.50 21.72
C ALA A 128 5.31 -8.21 23.08
N ILE A 129 4.28 -9.04 23.22
CA ILE A 129 4.07 -9.86 24.43
C ILE A 129 5.16 -10.93 24.56
N ASN A 130 5.55 -11.57 23.46
CA ASN A 130 6.50 -12.68 23.46
C ASN A 130 7.95 -12.24 23.75
N ASN A 131 8.33 -11.06 23.28
CA ASN A 131 9.69 -10.52 23.36
C ASN A 131 9.85 -9.46 24.46
N GLU A 132 8.75 -9.06 25.11
CA GLU A 132 8.72 -7.97 26.09
C GLU A 132 9.14 -6.61 25.49
N ASP A 133 8.68 -6.28 24.28
CA ASP A 133 9.01 -5.04 23.56
C ASP A 133 8.15 -3.82 24.01
N GLU A 134 8.19 -2.72 23.24
CA GLU A 134 7.59 -1.41 23.58
C GLU A 134 6.11 -1.47 23.95
N PHE A 135 5.29 -2.20 23.16
CA PHE A 135 3.83 -2.29 23.34
C PHE A 135 3.38 -3.48 24.19
N CYS A 136 4.32 -4.15 24.89
CA CYS A 136 4.02 -5.38 25.66
C CYS A 136 2.96 -5.13 26.74
N ASP A 137 3.10 -4.05 27.50
CA ASP A 137 2.22 -3.75 28.63
C ASP A 137 0.78 -3.50 28.15
N GLU A 138 0.60 -2.67 27.13
CA GLU A 138 -0.70 -2.33 26.54
C GLU A 138 -1.37 -3.55 25.90
N ALA A 139 -0.59 -4.40 25.21
CA ALA A 139 -1.10 -5.62 24.59
C ALA A 139 -1.56 -6.64 25.65
N ILE A 140 -0.80 -6.82 26.75
CA ILE A 140 -1.19 -7.67 27.88
C ILE A 140 -2.47 -7.15 28.53
N GLU A 141 -2.54 -5.85 28.84
CA GLU A 141 -3.70 -5.24 29.50
C GLU A 141 -4.97 -5.40 28.66
N SER A 142 -4.87 -5.12 27.36
CA SER A 142 -5.95 -5.29 26.38
C SER A 142 -6.41 -6.75 26.27
N LEU A 143 -5.47 -7.70 26.19
CA LEU A 143 -5.78 -9.12 26.10
C LEU A 143 -6.40 -9.65 27.40
N ALA A 144 -5.81 -9.38 28.55
CA ALA A 144 -6.32 -9.82 29.83
C ALA A 144 -7.71 -9.22 30.11
N LEU A 145 -7.98 -7.99 29.67
CA LEU A 145 -9.33 -7.44 29.70
C LEU A 145 -10.31 -8.26 28.85
N SER A 146 -9.93 -8.69 27.63
CA SER A 146 -10.77 -9.59 26.81
C SER A 146 -11.01 -10.94 27.49
N ILE A 147 -9.95 -11.59 28.00
CA ILE A 147 -10.06 -12.88 28.71
C ILE A 147 -11.00 -12.76 29.92
N SER A 148 -10.89 -11.68 30.70
CA SER A 148 -11.73 -11.45 31.89
C SER A 148 -13.22 -11.37 31.61
N LYS A 149 -13.62 -11.10 30.36
CA LYS A 149 -15.01 -11.01 29.92
C LYS A 149 -15.61 -12.37 29.55
N GLU A 150 -14.79 -13.40 29.40
CA GLU A 150 -15.22 -14.76 29.08
C GLU A 150 -15.70 -15.52 30.32
N SER A 151 -16.48 -16.58 30.09
CA SER A 151 -16.89 -17.47 31.19
C SER A 151 -15.70 -18.26 31.72
N LEU A 152 -15.68 -18.54 33.03
CA LEU A 152 -14.64 -19.38 33.64
C LEU A 152 -14.58 -20.78 33.01
N GLU A 153 -15.72 -21.32 32.60
CA GLU A 153 -15.83 -22.61 31.92
C GLU A 153 -15.10 -22.57 30.57
N TYR A 154 -15.35 -21.55 29.74
CA TYR A 154 -14.66 -21.37 28.47
C TYR A 154 -13.17 -21.13 28.66
N ARG A 155 -12.81 -20.33 29.68
CA ARG A 155 -11.42 -20.06 30.01
C ARG A 155 -10.65 -21.34 30.36
N HIS A 156 -11.22 -22.13 31.27
CA HIS A 156 -10.63 -23.39 31.71
C HIS A 156 -10.52 -24.41 30.58
N GLN A 157 -11.55 -24.52 29.73
CA GLN A 157 -11.53 -25.41 28.57
C GLN A 157 -10.38 -25.08 27.62
N ASN A 158 -10.16 -23.81 27.29
CA ASN A 158 -9.06 -23.39 26.42
C ASN A 158 -7.68 -23.74 27.01
N ILE A 159 -7.49 -23.61 28.32
CA ILE A 159 -6.22 -24.02 28.96
C ILE A 159 -6.01 -25.53 28.81
N LEU A 160 -7.04 -26.34 29.05
CA LEU A 160 -6.94 -27.80 28.96
C LEU A 160 -6.64 -28.26 27.53
N GLU A 161 -7.34 -27.69 26.54
CA GLU A 161 -7.18 -28.03 25.12
C GLU A 161 -5.79 -27.65 24.58
N ASN A 162 -5.17 -26.61 25.14
CA ASN A 162 -3.86 -26.12 24.71
C ASN A 162 -2.73 -26.50 25.69
N ALA A 163 -3.01 -27.33 26.68
CA ALA A 163 -2.05 -27.71 27.71
C ALA A 163 -0.82 -28.43 27.16
N GLU A 164 -0.96 -29.17 26.04
CA GLU A 164 0.15 -29.84 25.37
C GLU A 164 1.09 -28.85 24.67
N ILE A 165 0.52 -27.84 24.00
CA ILE A 165 1.28 -26.75 23.37
C ILE A 165 2.05 -25.97 24.45
N LEU A 166 1.40 -25.64 25.57
CA LEU A 166 2.03 -24.97 26.70
C LEU A 166 3.14 -25.79 27.34
N ALA A 167 2.94 -27.10 27.53
CA ALA A 167 3.96 -27.98 28.10
C ALA A 167 5.22 -28.06 27.21
N HIS A 168 5.04 -27.95 25.90
CA HIS A 168 6.13 -27.88 24.94
C HIS A 168 6.86 -26.52 24.95
N LEU A 169 6.10 -25.42 25.02
CA LEU A 169 6.66 -24.06 24.98
C LEU A 169 7.25 -23.61 26.34
N TYR A 170 6.70 -24.11 27.45
CA TYR A 170 7.05 -23.72 28.81
C TYR A 170 7.09 -24.95 29.73
N PRO A 171 8.24 -25.63 29.86
CA PRO A 171 8.36 -26.83 30.69
C PRO A 171 7.98 -26.62 32.17
N GLU A 172 8.15 -25.41 32.72
CA GLU A 172 7.67 -25.06 34.06
C GLU A 172 6.14 -25.10 34.21
N PHE A 173 5.39 -25.03 33.12
CA PHE A 173 3.93 -25.20 33.10
C PHE A 173 3.50 -26.58 33.62
N MET A 174 4.34 -27.60 33.43
CA MET A 174 4.09 -28.97 33.91
C MET A 174 4.13 -29.11 35.44
N LEU A 175 4.61 -28.07 36.16
CA LEU A 175 4.73 -28.06 37.61
C LEU A 175 3.53 -27.40 38.32
N ARG A 176 2.65 -26.69 37.61
CA ARG A 176 1.50 -25.99 38.20
C ARG A 176 0.25 -26.89 38.25
N ASN A 177 -0.55 -26.79 39.31
CA ASN A 177 -1.79 -27.54 39.45
C ASN A 177 -2.86 -27.00 38.48
N LYS A 178 -3.26 -27.80 37.49
CA LYS A 178 -4.15 -27.37 36.39
C LYS A 178 -5.52 -26.89 36.88
N ASP A 179 -6.00 -27.44 37.99
CA ASP A 179 -7.28 -27.06 38.61
C ASP A 179 -7.23 -25.70 39.34
N GLU A 180 -6.04 -25.10 39.50
CA GLU A 180 -5.81 -23.81 40.18
C GLU A 180 -5.35 -22.69 39.22
N LEU A 181 -5.33 -22.94 37.91
CA LEU A 181 -4.82 -21.99 36.90
C LEU A 181 -5.84 -20.92 36.47
N VAL A 182 -7.11 -21.08 36.82
CA VAL A 182 -8.20 -20.16 36.49
C VAL A 182 -8.79 -19.60 37.76
N ASP A 183 -8.62 -18.30 37.98
CA ASP A 183 -9.23 -17.56 39.10
C ASP A 183 -10.10 -16.40 38.60
N VAL A 184 -10.72 -15.66 39.51
CA VAL A 184 -11.50 -14.44 39.22
C VAL A 184 -10.65 -13.43 38.45
N ASP A 185 -9.36 -13.35 38.74
CA ASP A 185 -8.40 -12.53 38.02
C ASP A 185 -7.67 -13.39 36.98
N VAL A 186 -7.38 -12.80 35.82
CA VAL A 186 -6.68 -13.48 34.71
C VAL A 186 -5.26 -13.78 35.16
N SER A 187 -4.72 -14.97 34.83
CA SER A 187 -3.34 -15.38 35.14
C SER A 187 -2.34 -15.11 33.99
N ASP A 188 -1.04 -15.13 34.31
CA ASP A 188 0.07 -15.05 33.35
C ASP A 188 -0.01 -16.17 32.31
N VAL A 189 -0.36 -17.36 32.78
CA VAL A 189 -0.64 -18.55 31.98
C VAL A 189 -1.73 -18.30 30.96
N GLU A 190 -2.85 -17.67 31.35
CA GLU A 190 -3.96 -17.41 30.43
C GLU A 190 -3.53 -16.49 29.27
N VAL A 191 -2.74 -15.44 29.56
CA VAL A 191 -2.20 -14.58 28.52
C VAL A 191 -1.34 -15.37 27.53
N LEU A 192 -0.47 -16.26 28.02
CA LEU A 192 0.38 -17.11 27.17
C LEU A 192 -0.42 -18.12 26.34
N VAL A 193 -1.50 -18.69 26.88
CA VAL A 193 -2.39 -19.60 26.12
C VAL A 193 -3.01 -18.91 24.93
N TRP A 194 -3.62 -17.74 25.14
CA TRP A 194 -4.30 -17.04 24.07
C TRP A 194 -3.31 -16.52 23.02
N THR A 195 -2.18 -15.96 23.44
CA THR A 195 -1.17 -15.44 22.51
C THR A 195 -0.49 -16.55 21.71
N LYS A 196 0.20 -17.48 22.39
CA LYS A 196 1.04 -18.49 21.75
C LYS A 196 0.26 -19.71 21.27
N GLY A 197 -0.76 -20.14 22.03
CA GLY A 197 -1.56 -21.31 21.65
C GLY A 197 -2.61 -21.02 20.58
N LEU A 198 -3.30 -19.87 20.70
CA LEU A 198 -4.52 -19.61 19.92
C LEU A 198 -4.33 -18.58 18.80
N PHE A 199 -3.78 -17.41 19.09
CA PHE A 199 -3.68 -16.32 18.12
C PHE A 199 -2.52 -16.49 17.15
N SER A 200 -1.36 -16.93 17.63
CA SER A 200 -0.16 -17.12 16.78
C SER A 200 -0.45 -18.03 15.57
N PHE A 201 -1.08 -19.20 15.79
CA PHE A 201 -1.46 -20.10 14.70
C PHE A 201 -2.40 -19.44 13.69
N GLN A 202 -3.44 -18.76 14.18
CA GLN A 202 -4.42 -18.08 13.31
C GLN A 202 -3.77 -16.99 12.47
N VAL A 203 -2.88 -16.19 13.07
CA VAL A 203 -2.16 -15.12 12.38
C VAL A 203 -1.29 -15.70 11.27
N TYR A 204 -0.48 -16.72 11.55
CA TYR A 204 0.38 -17.33 10.54
C TYR A 204 -0.41 -17.99 9.40
N ALA A 205 -1.46 -18.74 9.74
CA ALA A 205 -2.32 -19.34 8.72
C ALA A 205 -2.98 -18.28 7.83
N LEU A 206 -3.49 -17.20 8.43
CA LEU A 206 -4.15 -16.12 7.69
C LEU A 206 -3.17 -15.35 6.80
N LEU A 207 -1.99 -15.02 7.31
CA LEU A 207 -0.92 -14.38 6.55
C LEU A 207 -0.50 -15.25 5.37
N ALA A 208 -0.18 -16.53 5.60
CA ALA A 208 0.25 -17.44 4.54
C ALA A 208 -0.82 -17.57 3.44
N GLN A 209 -2.09 -17.73 3.81
CA GLN A 209 -3.19 -17.85 2.86
C GLN A 209 -3.38 -16.57 2.03
N CYS A 210 -3.41 -15.40 2.67
CA CYS A 210 -3.62 -14.14 1.97
C CYS A 210 -2.43 -13.78 1.08
N LEU A 211 -1.20 -13.98 1.55
CA LEU A 211 0.03 -13.74 0.78
C LEU A 211 0.10 -14.64 -0.46
N HIS A 212 -0.30 -15.91 -0.33
CA HIS A 212 -0.42 -16.81 -1.48
C HIS A 212 -1.41 -16.29 -2.52
N VAL A 213 -2.62 -15.88 -2.09
CA VAL A 213 -3.66 -15.32 -2.98
C VAL A 213 -3.17 -14.07 -3.73
N ILE A 214 -2.39 -13.23 -3.04
CA ILE A 214 -1.79 -12.02 -3.62
C ILE A 214 -0.71 -12.36 -4.65
N GLY A 215 0.08 -13.41 -4.40
CA GLY A 215 1.22 -13.82 -5.23
C GLY A 215 2.58 -13.73 -4.53
N CYS A 216 2.63 -13.36 -3.25
CA CYS A 216 3.85 -13.27 -2.45
C CYS A 216 4.24 -14.66 -1.91
N GLN A 217 4.70 -15.55 -2.79
CA GLN A 217 4.88 -16.97 -2.48
C GLN A 217 6.00 -17.23 -1.46
N ARG A 218 7.09 -16.46 -1.51
CA ARG A 218 8.18 -16.57 -0.52
C ARG A 218 7.68 -16.23 0.89
N SER A 219 7.11 -15.04 1.05
CA SER A 219 6.55 -14.59 2.33
C SER A 219 5.47 -15.55 2.84
N ALA A 220 4.61 -16.07 1.94
CA ALA A 220 3.60 -17.06 2.30
C ALA A 220 4.21 -18.36 2.86
N ALA A 221 5.23 -18.91 2.17
CA ALA A 221 5.91 -20.12 2.60
C ALA A 221 6.66 -19.93 3.92
N GLU A 222 7.30 -18.77 4.14
CA GLU A 222 7.96 -18.43 5.40
C GLU A 222 7.01 -18.52 6.60
N TYR A 223 5.78 -17.99 6.47
CA TYR A 223 4.78 -18.08 7.53
C TYR A 223 4.22 -19.50 7.72
N CYS A 224 4.13 -20.31 6.66
CA CYS A 224 3.84 -21.73 6.80
C CYS A 224 4.93 -22.46 7.59
N PHE A 225 6.21 -22.20 7.31
CA PHE A 225 7.31 -22.82 8.04
C PHE A 225 7.36 -22.37 9.50
N LYS A 226 7.16 -21.07 9.78
CA LYS A 226 7.03 -20.56 11.16
C LYS A 226 5.89 -21.26 11.91
N ALA A 227 4.75 -21.49 11.25
CA ALA A 227 3.65 -22.23 11.85
C ALA A 227 4.01 -23.71 12.12
N GLN A 228 4.68 -24.39 11.19
CA GLN A 228 5.13 -25.78 11.37
C GLN A 228 6.16 -25.91 12.48
N ASP A 229 7.11 -24.97 12.57
CA ASP A 229 8.15 -24.97 13.60
C ASP A 229 7.56 -24.83 15.01
N LEU A 230 6.47 -24.05 15.14
CA LEU A 230 5.83 -23.79 16.44
C LEU A 230 4.74 -24.81 16.81
N PHE A 231 3.97 -25.30 15.84
CA PHE A 231 2.77 -26.11 16.08
C PHE A 231 2.85 -27.54 15.53
N GLY A 232 3.92 -27.88 14.81
CA GLY A 232 4.07 -29.15 14.12
C GLY A 232 3.22 -29.24 12.84
N GLU A 233 3.01 -30.47 12.38
CA GLU A 233 2.18 -30.76 11.21
C GLU A 233 0.71 -30.42 11.49
N ASP A 234 0.14 -29.50 10.71
CA ASP A 234 -1.28 -29.13 10.73
C ASP A 234 -1.87 -29.19 9.31
N PRO A 235 -3.03 -29.86 9.10
CA PRO A 235 -3.62 -30.02 7.77
C PRO A 235 -3.90 -28.70 7.03
N THR A 236 -4.18 -27.62 7.76
CA THR A 236 -4.43 -26.29 7.17
C THR A 236 -3.16 -25.71 6.59
N ILE A 237 -2.04 -25.84 7.31
CA ILE A 237 -0.75 -25.34 6.87
C ILE A 237 -0.20 -26.20 5.73
N GLU A 238 -0.37 -27.53 5.81
CA GLU A 238 -0.02 -28.46 4.72
C GLU A 238 -0.77 -28.14 3.44
N ALA A 239 -2.10 -27.98 3.51
CA ALA A 239 -2.91 -27.61 2.35
C ALA A 239 -2.49 -26.25 1.76
N THR A 240 -2.07 -25.29 2.62
CA THR A 240 -1.57 -23.99 2.17
C THR A 240 -0.21 -24.14 1.46
N LEU A 241 0.69 -24.95 2.00
CA LEU A 241 1.98 -25.25 1.36
C LEU A 241 1.81 -25.96 0.00
N ASP A 242 0.86 -26.89 -0.10
CA ASP A 242 0.57 -27.60 -1.35
C ASP A 242 0.16 -26.64 -2.47
N VAL A 243 -0.72 -25.67 -2.19
CA VAL A 243 -1.13 -24.67 -3.19
C VAL A 243 -0.01 -23.68 -3.51
N ILE A 244 0.82 -23.30 -2.53
CA ILE A 244 2.01 -22.47 -2.76
C ILE A 244 2.99 -23.19 -3.70
N HIS A 245 3.30 -24.46 -3.43
CA HIS A 245 4.17 -25.26 -4.29
C HIS A 245 3.61 -25.41 -5.69
N ALA A 246 2.30 -25.65 -5.84
CA ALA A 246 1.66 -25.72 -7.14
C ALA A 246 1.80 -24.41 -7.94
N ALA A 247 1.59 -23.26 -7.29
CA ALA A 247 1.73 -21.95 -7.92
C ALA A 247 3.18 -21.64 -8.32
N ILE A 248 4.16 -22.03 -7.51
CA ILE A 248 5.59 -21.89 -7.84
C ILE A 248 5.95 -22.78 -9.02
N ASP A 249 5.46 -24.01 -9.04
CA ASP A 249 5.65 -24.95 -10.15
C ASP A 249 5.10 -24.41 -11.47
N ASP A 250 3.91 -23.80 -11.45
CA ASP A 250 3.33 -23.10 -12.61
C ASP A 250 4.21 -21.92 -13.05
N TRP A 251 4.58 -21.04 -12.12
CA TRP A 251 5.44 -19.90 -12.41
C TRP A 251 6.79 -20.30 -13.01
N LEU A 252 7.41 -21.37 -12.51
CA LEU A 252 8.69 -21.89 -13.03
C LEU A 252 8.56 -22.44 -14.44
N ARG A 253 7.47 -23.17 -14.73
CA ARG A 253 7.19 -23.67 -16.08
C ARG A 253 7.08 -22.53 -17.10
N GLU A 254 6.50 -21.41 -16.67
CA GLU A 254 6.29 -20.25 -17.53
C GLU A 254 7.53 -19.37 -17.70
N THR A 255 8.25 -19.09 -16.61
CA THR A 255 9.32 -18.08 -16.60
C THR A 255 10.72 -18.67 -16.74
N GLN A 256 10.94 -19.91 -16.31
CA GLN A 256 12.25 -20.57 -16.28
C GLN A 256 12.20 -22.04 -16.77
N PRO A 257 11.65 -22.30 -17.98
CA PRO A 257 11.41 -23.66 -18.46
C PRO A 257 12.69 -24.50 -18.57
N ASP A 258 13.83 -23.89 -18.92
CA ASP A 258 15.11 -24.58 -19.03
C ASP A 258 15.69 -24.98 -17.67
N GLU A 259 15.43 -24.20 -16.62
CA GLU A 259 15.88 -24.50 -15.25
C GLU A 259 15.00 -25.58 -14.63
N TYR A 260 13.68 -25.42 -14.77
CA TYR A 260 12.68 -26.35 -14.26
C TYR A 260 12.88 -27.79 -14.76
N ASN A 261 13.30 -27.96 -16.02
CA ASN A 261 13.51 -29.28 -16.62
C ASN A 261 14.87 -29.93 -16.27
N LYS A 262 15.74 -29.29 -15.48
CA LYS A 262 17.04 -29.86 -15.09
C LYS A 262 16.86 -31.01 -14.08
N PRO A 263 17.41 -32.21 -14.33
CA PRO A 263 17.30 -33.33 -13.41
C PRO A 263 17.93 -33.03 -12.04
N GLY A 264 17.16 -33.24 -10.96
CA GLY A 264 17.64 -33.11 -9.58
C GLY A 264 17.79 -31.67 -9.08
N PHE A 265 17.31 -30.68 -9.83
CA PHE A 265 17.26 -29.29 -9.39
C PHE A 265 16.24 -29.12 -8.26
N LYS A 266 16.61 -28.36 -7.23
CA LYS A 266 15.76 -27.99 -6.09
C LYS A 266 15.82 -26.49 -5.92
N PHE A 267 14.67 -25.88 -5.67
CA PHE A 267 14.56 -24.44 -5.47
C PHE A 267 14.76 -24.09 -3.99
N GLY A 268 15.56 -23.07 -3.74
CA GLY A 268 15.66 -22.44 -2.42
C GLY A 268 14.50 -21.47 -2.19
N LEU A 269 14.15 -21.24 -0.93
CA LEU A 269 13.11 -20.28 -0.52
C LEU A 269 13.43 -18.85 -1.02
N ASP A 270 14.71 -18.47 -1.02
CA ASP A 270 15.24 -17.20 -1.52
C ASP A 270 14.98 -16.98 -3.01
N GLN A 271 14.64 -18.03 -3.75
CA GLN A 271 14.37 -17.96 -5.18
C GLN A 271 12.86 -17.85 -5.46
N PHE A 272 11.97 -18.10 -4.50
CA PHE A 272 10.52 -18.00 -4.69
C PHE A 272 10.13 -16.56 -5.08
N PRO A 273 9.15 -16.38 -5.99
CA PRO A 273 8.63 -15.06 -6.29
C PRO A 273 7.95 -14.47 -5.06
N ASP A 274 8.14 -13.17 -4.82
CA ASP A 274 7.58 -12.49 -3.64
C ASP A 274 6.89 -11.17 -3.99
N GLU A 275 6.59 -10.98 -5.28
CA GLU A 275 5.83 -9.85 -5.78
C GLU A 275 4.54 -10.35 -6.42
N GLY A 276 3.43 -9.74 -6.01
CA GLY A 276 2.10 -10.01 -6.51
C GLY A 276 1.44 -8.75 -7.07
N MET A 277 0.16 -8.89 -7.41
CA MET A 277 -0.67 -7.79 -7.87
C MET A 277 -1.97 -7.79 -7.10
N VAL A 278 -2.42 -6.61 -6.67
CA VAL A 278 -3.66 -6.40 -5.93
C VAL A 278 -4.58 -5.44 -6.68
N ARG A 279 -5.81 -5.29 -6.20
CA ARG A 279 -6.78 -4.40 -6.84
C ARG A 279 -6.31 -2.96 -6.73
N ARG A 280 -6.45 -2.22 -7.82
CA ARG A 280 -6.25 -0.77 -7.87
C ARG A 280 -7.64 -0.13 -7.94
N GLU A 281 -8.18 0.24 -6.78
CA GLU A 281 -9.56 0.70 -6.67
C GLU A 281 -9.72 1.81 -5.65
N CYS A 282 -10.80 2.59 -5.79
CA CYS A 282 -11.25 3.49 -4.75
C CYS A 282 -12.11 2.68 -3.77
N TYR A 283 -11.54 2.38 -2.59
CA TYR A 283 -12.24 1.58 -1.57
C TYR A 283 -13.57 2.24 -1.14
N PRO A 284 -14.62 1.45 -0.83
CA PRO A 284 -15.95 1.98 -0.47
C PRO A 284 -15.97 2.94 0.73
N TRP A 285 -15.01 2.80 1.65
CA TRP A 285 -14.85 3.61 2.86
C TRP A 285 -13.83 4.74 2.68
N ASN A 286 -13.28 4.94 1.49
CA ASN A 286 -12.35 6.04 1.24
C ASN A 286 -13.14 7.36 1.07
N GLU A 287 -13.27 8.10 2.16
CA GLU A 287 -13.93 9.42 2.19
C GLU A 287 -13.00 10.57 1.76
N HIS A 288 -11.72 10.29 1.50
CA HIS A 288 -10.71 11.30 1.18
C HIS A 288 -10.49 11.50 -0.33
N GLU A 289 -10.95 10.57 -1.18
CA GLU A 289 -10.87 10.75 -2.63
C GLU A 289 -11.88 11.82 -3.09
N PRO A 290 -11.41 12.96 -3.64
CA PRO A 290 -12.31 14.05 -3.99
C PRO A 290 -13.05 13.77 -5.29
N ASP A 291 -14.22 14.40 -5.47
CA ASP A 291 -14.70 14.67 -6.84
C ASP A 291 -13.77 15.69 -7.48
N ARG A 292 -12.79 15.19 -8.24
CA ARG A 292 -11.76 16.00 -8.90
C ARG A 292 -12.34 17.03 -9.87
N CYS A 293 -13.56 16.82 -10.38
CA CYS A 293 -14.20 17.68 -11.36
C CYS A 293 -15.27 18.62 -10.77
N SER A 294 -15.44 18.63 -9.45
CA SER A 294 -16.34 19.56 -8.78
C SER A 294 -15.85 21.01 -8.91
N ASP A 295 -16.76 21.98 -8.78
CA ASP A 295 -16.42 23.40 -8.83
C ASP A 295 -15.41 23.78 -7.73
N GLU A 296 -15.57 23.24 -6.52
CA GLU A 296 -14.64 23.45 -5.39
C GLU A 296 -13.23 22.92 -5.68
N SER A 297 -13.13 21.70 -6.21
CA SER A 297 -11.85 21.11 -6.63
C SER A 297 -11.19 21.93 -7.73
N LEU A 298 -11.95 22.39 -8.72
CA LEU A 298 -11.44 23.21 -9.81
C LEU A 298 -10.99 24.60 -9.32
N GLU A 299 -11.70 25.21 -8.39
CA GLU A 299 -11.29 26.48 -7.76
C GLU A 299 -9.96 26.34 -7.03
N PHE A 300 -9.83 25.29 -6.19
CA PHE A 300 -8.59 24.98 -5.49
C PHE A 300 -7.43 24.74 -6.47
N LEU A 301 -7.64 23.86 -7.47
CA LEU A 301 -6.61 23.52 -8.45
C LEU A 301 -6.18 24.71 -9.29
N ASN A 302 -7.11 25.61 -9.67
CA ASN A 302 -6.76 26.82 -10.40
C ASN A 302 -6.01 27.84 -9.53
N ALA A 303 -6.29 27.89 -8.22
CA ALA A 303 -5.52 28.70 -7.29
C ALA A 303 -4.07 28.18 -7.15
N GLU A 304 -3.87 26.87 -7.12
CA GLU A 304 -2.52 26.28 -7.14
C GLU A 304 -1.83 26.46 -8.50
N MET A 305 -2.56 26.27 -9.61
CA MET A 305 -2.05 26.48 -10.97
C MET A 305 -1.57 27.92 -11.19
N GLU A 306 -2.26 28.93 -10.64
CA GLU A 306 -1.86 30.33 -10.76
C GLU A 306 -0.46 30.61 -10.18
N LYS A 307 -0.05 29.86 -9.15
CA LYS A 307 1.26 30.02 -8.50
C LYS A 307 2.42 29.56 -9.40
N VAL A 308 2.19 28.58 -10.27
CA VAL A 308 3.23 27.91 -11.08
C VAL A 308 3.10 28.14 -12.59
N ALA A 309 1.91 28.53 -13.04
CA ALA A 309 1.56 28.71 -14.45
C ALA A 309 0.37 29.69 -14.61
N PRO A 310 0.56 30.99 -14.34
CA PRO A 310 -0.52 32.00 -14.37
C PRO A 310 -1.15 32.22 -15.77
N ARG A 311 -0.61 31.59 -16.82
CA ARG A 311 -1.14 31.62 -18.19
C ARG A 311 -1.99 30.39 -18.52
N LEU A 312 -2.09 29.44 -17.60
CA LEU A 312 -2.83 28.19 -17.74
C LEU A 312 -3.98 28.11 -16.73
N GLU A 313 -4.94 27.24 -16.99
CA GLU A 313 -6.07 26.92 -16.12
C GLU A 313 -6.41 25.43 -16.21
N VAL A 314 -6.92 24.87 -15.11
CA VAL A 314 -7.41 23.49 -15.03
C VAL A 314 -8.89 23.47 -15.36
N LYS A 315 -9.32 22.54 -16.21
CA LYS A 315 -10.74 22.31 -16.57
C LYS A 315 -11.07 20.83 -16.63
N ALA A 316 -12.34 20.50 -16.44
CA ALA A 316 -12.87 19.19 -16.80
C ALA A 316 -12.94 19.05 -18.34
N THR A 317 -12.50 17.91 -18.85
CA THR A 317 -12.49 17.53 -20.26
C THR A 317 -12.97 16.09 -20.44
N LYS A 318 -13.42 15.73 -21.65
CA LYS A 318 -13.88 14.37 -21.96
C LYS A 318 -12.79 13.60 -22.69
N LEU A 319 -12.31 12.52 -22.08
CA LEU A 319 -11.31 11.64 -22.66
C LEU A 319 -11.93 10.28 -23.02
N PRO A 320 -11.40 9.54 -24.01
CA PRO A 320 -11.81 8.17 -24.27
C PRO A 320 -11.61 7.29 -23.03
N LEU A 321 -12.56 6.41 -22.75
CA LEU A 321 -12.37 5.38 -21.74
C LEU A 321 -11.35 4.34 -22.27
N LEU A 322 -10.29 4.08 -21.51
CA LEU A 322 -9.17 3.23 -21.95
C LEU A 322 -9.23 1.80 -21.39
N THR A 323 -10.04 1.58 -20.34
CA THR A 323 -10.28 0.29 -19.70
C THR A 323 -11.66 -0.25 -20.05
N GLU A 324 -11.84 -1.57 -19.91
CA GLU A 324 -13.17 -2.15 -19.89
C GLU A 324 -13.87 -1.79 -18.57
N GLY A 325 -15.16 -1.47 -18.66
CA GLY A 325 -16.01 -1.14 -17.51
C GLY A 325 -17.42 -1.68 -17.73
N ASP A 326 -18.27 -1.56 -16.72
CA ASP A 326 -19.67 -2.01 -16.82
C ASP A 326 -20.55 -1.17 -17.75
N GLY A 327 -20.04 -0.02 -18.20
CA GLY A 327 -20.77 0.95 -19.00
C GLY A 327 -20.62 0.75 -20.50
N VAL A 328 -21.60 1.25 -21.25
CA VAL A 328 -21.52 1.45 -22.71
C VAL A 328 -20.84 2.81 -23.05
N GLU A 329 -20.46 3.56 -22.01
CA GLU A 329 -19.86 4.89 -22.15
C GLU A 329 -18.47 4.79 -22.77
N LYS A 330 -18.28 5.53 -23.87
CA LYS A 330 -17.01 5.56 -24.60
C LYS A 330 -16.05 6.62 -24.07
N PHE A 331 -16.51 7.47 -23.14
CA PHE A 331 -15.78 8.62 -22.65
C PHE A 331 -15.94 8.76 -21.15
N VAL A 332 -14.90 9.28 -20.50
CA VAL A 332 -14.84 9.60 -19.08
C VAL A 332 -14.49 11.08 -18.93
N THR A 333 -15.07 11.74 -17.92
CA THR A 333 -14.69 13.11 -17.56
C THR A 333 -13.43 13.07 -16.70
N GLN A 334 -12.40 13.81 -17.10
CA GLN A 334 -11.13 13.92 -16.42
C GLN A 334 -10.68 15.39 -16.38
N LEU A 335 -9.62 15.67 -15.64
CA LEU A 335 -8.99 16.98 -15.64
C LEU A 335 -8.08 17.15 -16.88
N GLY A 336 -7.91 18.39 -17.30
CA GLY A 336 -6.97 18.81 -18.33
C GLY A 336 -6.51 20.25 -18.09
N VAL A 337 -5.36 20.61 -18.67
CA VAL A 337 -4.77 21.95 -18.54
C VAL A 337 -4.97 22.72 -19.84
N PHE A 338 -5.41 23.97 -19.78
CA PHE A 338 -5.77 24.78 -20.94
C PHE A 338 -5.09 26.14 -20.87
N ALA A 339 -4.74 26.70 -22.02
CA ALA A 339 -4.16 28.05 -22.08
C ALA A 339 -5.22 29.14 -21.92
N LYS A 340 -5.01 30.10 -21.01
CA LYS A 340 -5.89 31.27 -20.82
C LYS A 340 -5.71 32.34 -21.90
N GLU A 341 -4.56 32.30 -22.57
CA GLU A 341 -4.13 33.22 -23.62
C GLU A 341 -3.24 32.52 -24.63
N ASP A 342 -2.87 33.21 -25.71
CA ASP A 342 -1.89 32.68 -26.66
C ASP A 342 -0.49 32.64 -26.02
N ILE A 343 0.23 31.53 -26.19
CA ILE A 343 1.59 31.32 -25.69
C ILE A 343 2.52 31.09 -26.89
N ALA A 344 3.60 31.87 -26.94
CA ALA A 344 4.50 31.85 -28.07
C ALA A 344 5.29 30.53 -28.10
N PRO A 345 5.71 30.07 -29.29
CA PRO A 345 6.61 28.93 -29.40
C PRO A 345 7.92 29.21 -28.66
N GLY A 346 8.43 28.22 -27.93
CA GLY A 346 9.65 28.35 -27.12
C GLY A 346 9.45 28.91 -25.71
N ASP A 347 8.32 29.55 -25.41
CA ASP A 347 8.01 30.07 -24.07
C ASP A 347 7.87 28.94 -23.04
N ILE A 348 8.15 29.27 -21.78
CA ILE A 348 7.81 28.42 -20.62
C ILE A 348 6.36 28.71 -20.23
N ALA A 349 5.52 27.68 -20.25
CA ALA A 349 4.10 27.77 -19.90
C ALA A 349 3.83 27.39 -18.44
N LEU A 350 4.65 26.51 -17.84
CA LEU A 350 4.57 26.05 -16.46
C LEU A 350 5.97 25.86 -15.90
N SER A 351 6.17 26.18 -14.62
CA SER A 351 7.38 25.92 -13.84
C SER A 351 6.97 25.58 -12.42
N GLU A 352 7.07 24.30 -12.05
CA GLU A 352 6.59 23.78 -10.78
C GLU A 352 7.74 23.11 -10.01
N THR A 353 7.90 23.51 -8.75
CA THR A 353 8.80 22.84 -7.79
C THR A 353 7.96 21.98 -6.86
N SER A 354 8.41 20.75 -6.59
CA SER A 354 7.78 19.86 -5.63
C SER A 354 8.68 19.62 -4.42
N LEU A 355 8.06 19.42 -3.26
CA LEU A 355 8.69 18.91 -2.05
C LEU A 355 8.39 17.42 -1.83
N LEU A 356 7.41 16.86 -2.55
CA LEU A 356 7.15 15.44 -2.55
C LEU A 356 8.12 14.77 -3.53
N THR A 357 9.39 14.72 -3.11
CA THR A 357 10.52 14.18 -3.87
C THR A 357 11.21 13.05 -3.11
N ALA A 358 11.79 12.12 -3.86
CA ALA A 358 12.52 10.97 -3.38
C ALA A 358 13.77 10.76 -4.23
N ASN A 359 14.90 10.48 -3.59
CA ASN A 359 16.13 10.02 -4.22
C ASN A 359 16.55 8.70 -3.57
N ASN A 360 17.09 7.75 -4.32
CA ASN A 360 17.41 6.41 -3.80
C ASN A 360 18.89 6.22 -3.49
N ARG A 361 19.69 7.29 -3.38
CA ARG A 361 21.13 7.21 -3.06
C ARG A 361 21.46 7.88 -1.74
N LEU A 362 22.38 7.29 -0.97
CA LEU A 362 22.83 7.86 0.31
C LEU A 362 23.79 9.05 0.16
N GLN A 363 24.59 9.06 -0.92
CA GLN A 363 25.74 9.99 -1.06
C GLN A 363 25.62 10.94 -2.26
N ASP A 364 24.41 11.16 -2.80
CA ASP A 364 24.24 12.11 -3.88
C ASP A 364 24.21 13.54 -3.34
N ALA A 365 24.88 14.47 -4.03
CA ALA A 365 24.87 15.89 -3.73
C ALA A 365 23.55 16.52 -4.19
N LEU A 366 22.43 16.12 -3.59
CA LEU A 366 21.08 16.63 -3.88
C LEU A 366 20.51 17.38 -2.68
N CYS A 367 19.74 18.42 -2.96
CA CYS A 367 18.91 19.08 -1.96
C CYS A 367 17.86 18.10 -1.42
N ASP A 368 17.74 17.95 -0.10
CA ASP A 368 16.74 17.03 0.48
C ASP A 368 15.30 17.41 0.13
N ALA A 369 15.01 18.72 0.02
CA ALA A 369 13.67 19.24 -0.23
C ALA A 369 13.21 19.02 -1.69
N CYS A 370 13.97 19.54 -2.65
CA CYS A 370 13.57 19.57 -4.06
C CYS A 370 14.31 18.56 -4.95
N SER A 371 15.27 17.82 -4.39
CA SER A 371 16.14 16.89 -5.13
C SER A 371 16.90 17.52 -6.32
N ALA A 372 17.13 18.83 -6.28
CA ALA A 372 18.02 19.52 -7.23
C ALA A 372 19.49 19.27 -6.88
N ASP A 373 20.36 19.29 -7.89
CA ASP A 373 21.81 19.15 -7.68
C ASP A 373 22.33 20.32 -6.84
N LEU A 374 23.07 20.01 -5.78
CA LEU A 374 23.75 20.99 -4.93
C LEU A 374 24.93 21.59 -5.70
N PRO A 375 25.18 22.89 -5.56
CA PRO A 375 26.34 23.54 -6.19
C PRO A 375 27.65 22.96 -5.64
N GLU A 376 28.68 22.87 -6.50
CA GLU A 376 30.03 22.50 -6.05
C GLU A 376 30.54 23.52 -5.02
N LEU A 377 31.38 23.08 -4.06
CA LEU A 377 31.95 23.97 -3.02
C LEU A 377 32.75 25.15 -3.58
N SER A 378 33.23 25.06 -4.82
CA SER A 378 33.91 26.15 -5.52
C SER A 378 32.97 27.15 -6.22
N ASP A 379 31.69 26.82 -6.36
CA ASP A 379 30.69 27.69 -6.97
C ASP A 379 30.24 28.75 -5.95
N PRO A 380 30.18 30.04 -6.32
CA PRO A 380 29.58 31.08 -5.48
C PRO A 380 28.17 30.75 -4.94
N ALA A 381 27.38 29.95 -5.68
CA ALA A 381 26.06 29.49 -5.25
C ALA A 381 26.10 28.58 -4.01
N SER A 382 27.25 27.99 -3.67
CA SER A 382 27.42 27.22 -2.43
C SER A 382 27.22 28.04 -1.16
N ALA A 383 27.28 29.37 -1.23
CA ALA A 383 27.00 30.26 -0.11
C ALA A 383 25.53 30.23 0.34
N ASP A 384 24.61 29.84 -0.54
CA ASP A 384 23.17 29.76 -0.26
C ASP A 384 22.77 28.39 0.32
N VAL A 385 23.69 27.44 0.36
CA VAL A 385 23.44 26.09 0.89
C VAL A 385 23.26 26.14 2.40
N VAL A 386 22.17 25.53 2.88
CA VAL A 386 21.81 25.49 4.30
C VAL A 386 21.84 24.04 4.77
N ALA A 387 22.53 23.75 5.86
CA ALA A 387 22.49 22.45 6.52
C ALA A 387 21.54 22.50 7.72
N CYS A 388 20.80 21.43 7.96
CA CYS A 388 20.06 21.30 9.21
C CYS A 388 21.07 21.17 10.38
N PRO A 389 20.85 21.87 11.50
CA PRO A 389 21.77 21.80 12.64
C PRO A 389 21.68 20.47 13.40
N ASP A 390 20.58 19.74 13.25
CA ASP A 390 20.24 18.57 14.07
C ASP A 390 20.45 17.24 13.32
N CYS A 391 20.22 17.21 12.01
CA CYS A 391 20.54 16.05 11.17
C CYS A 391 21.29 16.50 9.91
N GLU A 392 22.27 15.73 9.45
CA GLU A 392 23.29 16.14 8.46
C GLU A 392 22.75 16.42 7.03
N VAL A 393 21.43 16.57 6.86
CA VAL A 393 20.80 16.89 5.57
C VAL A 393 21.09 18.32 5.13
N VAL A 394 21.08 18.51 3.82
CA VAL A 394 21.47 19.75 3.16
C VAL A 394 20.38 20.22 2.20
N PHE A 395 20.11 21.53 2.23
CA PHE A 395 19.16 22.23 1.38
C PHE A 395 19.90 23.21 0.46
N CYS A 396 19.44 23.36 -0.78
CA CYS A 396 20.08 24.26 -1.75
C CYS A 396 19.85 25.76 -1.48
N SER A 397 18.93 26.10 -0.55
CA SER A 397 18.58 27.48 -0.21
C SER A 397 17.85 27.55 1.13
N GLU A 398 17.86 28.72 1.78
CA GLU A 398 17.04 29.02 2.96
C GLU A 398 15.56 28.73 2.69
N LYS A 399 15.04 29.09 1.52
CA LYS A 399 13.67 28.77 1.10
C LYS A 399 13.39 27.26 1.14
N CYS A 400 14.31 26.41 0.68
CA CYS A 400 14.11 24.96 0.73
C CYS A 400 14.17 24.43 2.16
N SER A 401 15.02 25.00 3.00
CA SER A 401 15.08 24.67 4.43
C SER A 401 13.78 25.03 5.15
N ASP A 402 13.26 26.24 4.93
CA ASP A 402 12.01 26.71 5.54
C ASP A 402 10.82 25.84 5.11
N LEU A 403 10.71 25.59 3.80
CA LEU A 403 9.66 24.75 3.24
C LEU A 403 9.74 23.30 3.73
N ALA A 404 10.94 22.74 3.86
CA ALA A 404 11.12 21.42 4.43
C ALA A 404 10.65 21.38 5.89
N GLN A 405 11.01 22.41 6.68
CA GLN A 405 10.61 22.54 8.07
C GLN A 405 9.10 22.67 8.26
N GLU A 406 8.43 23.37 7.35
CA GLU A 406 6.97 23.52 7.37
C GLU A 406 6.24 22.25 6.91
N GLU A 407 6.82 21.51 5.95
CA GLU A 407 6.05 20.48 5.24
C GLU A 407 6.35 19.04 5.64
N TYR A 408 7.57 18.64 6.03
CA TYR A 408 7.88 17.23 6.35
C TYR A 408 9.04 16.98 7.32
N HIS A 409 10.00 17.89 7.40
CA HIS A 409 11.29 17.64 8.04
C HIS A 409 11.21 17.33 9.55
N PRO A 410 10.33 17.98 10.34
CA PRO A 410 10.17 17.68 11.76
C PRO A 410 9.87 16.21 12.05
N ALA A 411 9.13 15.52 11.18
CA ALA A 411 8.80 14.11 11.37
C ALA A 411 9.99 13.16 11.16
N VAL A 412 11.03 13.57 10.41
CA VAL A 412 12.16 12.70 10.02
C VAL A 412 13.52 13.14 10.56
N CYS A 413 13.63 14.34 11.11
CA CYS A 413 14.87 14.90 11.61
C CYS A 413 15.49 14.05 12.73
N ASP A 414 16.73 13.60 12.53
CA ASP A 414 17.52 12.78 13.48
C ASP A 414 16.83 11.46 13.87
N ARG A 415 16.05 10.88 12.95
CA ARG A 415 15.26 9.65 13.18
C ARG A 415 15.81 8.39 12.51
N GLY A 416 16.92 8.48 11.76
CA GLY A 416 17.49 7.32 11.07
C GLY A 416 16.59 6.77 9.96
N VAL A 417 15.69 7.60 9.44
CA VAL A 417 14.72 7.25 8.39
C VAL A 417 15.38 7.36 7.01
N GLU A 418 16.41 8.19 6.90
CA GLU A 418 17.24 8.45 5.73
C GLU A 418 17.94 7.23 5.15
N ASP A 419 18.21 6.20 5.96
CA ASP A 419 18.82 4.93 5.53
C ASP A 419 17.83 3.97 4.85
N ILE A 420 16.52 4.23 4.96
CA ILE A 420 15.50 3.31 4.49
C ILE A 420 15.44 3.29 2.95
N ALA A 421 15.46 2.10 2.35
CA ALA A 421 15.27 1.89 0.91
C ALA A 421 16.25 2.67 0.01
N LYS A 422 17.47 2.93 0.49
CA LYS A 422 18.56 3.53 -0.29
C LYS A 422 19.54 2.49 -0.84
N ASP A 423 20.24 2.86 -1.91
CA ASP A 423 21.31 2.10 -2.55
C ASP A 423 20.92 0.66 -2.96
N VAL A 424 19.65 0.48 -3.34
CA VAL A 424 19.12 -0.80 -3.83
C VAL A 424 19.69 -1.17 -5.21
N PRO A 425 19.68 -2.46 -5.58
CA PRO A 425 20.04 -2.88 -6.94
C PRO A 425 19.21 -2.16 -8.02
N PRO A 426 19.75 -1.93 -9.23
CA PRO A 426 19.03 -1.20 -10.29
C PRO A 426 17.65 -1.76 -10.67
N ALA A 427 17.44 -3.07 -10.51
CA ALA A 427 16.16 -3.73 -10.76
C ALA A 427 15.06 -3.28 -9.77
N GLU A 428 15.45 -2.91 -8.55
CA GLU A 428 14.55 -2.51 -7.47
C GLU A 428 14.42 -0.98 -7.33
N ALA A 429 15.27 -0.22 -8.04
CA ALA A 429 15.36 1.23 -7.96
C ALA A 429 14.02 1.94 -8.11
N ALA A 430 13.16 1.49 -9.03
CA ALA A 430 11.85 2.08 -9.24
C ALA A 430 10.90 1.83 -8.04
N ASN A 431 10.86 0.60 -7.52
CA ASN A 431 10.04 0.24 -6.36
C ASN A 431 10.51 1.00 -5.11
N ALA A 432 11.82 1.09 -4.89
CA ALA A 432 12.41 1.86 -3.79
C ALA A 432 12.03 3.34 -3.84
N LEU A 433 12.05 3.97 -5.03
CA LEU A 433 11.63 5.36 -5.19
C LEU A 433 10.15 5.56 -4.82
N TYR A 434 9.25 4.61 -5.12
CA TYR A 434 7.87 4.70 -4.69
C TYR A 434 7.71 4.58 -3.17
N SER A 435 8.46 3.67 -2.53
CA SER A 435 8.47 3.56 -1.06
C SER A 435 9.01 4.82 -0.39
N LEU A 436 9.99 5.48 -1.00
CA LEU A 436 10.51 6.76 -0.52
C LEU A 436 9.53 7.93 -0.73
N LEU A 437 8.74 7.92 -1.81
CA LEU A 437 7.62 8.87 -1.97
C LEU A 437 6.53 8.63 -0.93
N LEU A 438 6.25 7.37 -0.60
CA LEU A 438 5.35 7.03 0.49
C LEU A 438 5.89 7.59 1.81
N LEU A 439 7.15 7.32 2.15
CA LEU A 439 7.80 7.87 3.34
C LEU A 439 7.66 9.40 3.41
N ARG A 440 8.01 10.11 2.33
CA ARG A 440 7.91 11.58 2.27
C ARG A 440 6.46 12.04 2.49
N SER A 441 5.47 11.30 1.98
CA SER A 441 4.05 11.60 2.20
C SER A 441 3.63 11.37 3.65
N LEU A 442 4.09 10.29 4.29
CA LEU A 442 3.81 10.02 5.70
C LEU A 442 4.45 11.09 6.60
N ALA A 443 5.70 11.47 6.34
CA ALA A 443 6.38 12.56 7.03
C ALA A 443 5.65 13.91 6.86
N MET A 444 5.09 14.15 5.65
CA MET A 444 4.27 15.32 5.39
C MET A 444 2.96 15.32 6.18
N ALA A 445 2.27 14.18 6.22
CA ALA A 445 1.04 14.00 6.99
C ALA A 445 1.27 14.27 8.47
N GLU A 446 2.33 13.68 9.05
CA GLU A 446 2.70 13.85 10.45
C GLU A 446 3.07 15.30 10.78
N THR A 447 3.93 15.93 9.96
CA THR A 447 4.36 17.32 10.21
C THR A 447 3.19 18.30 10.12
N GLN A 448 2.25 18.06 9.22
CA GLN A 448 1.09 18.94 8.98
C GLN A 448 -0.14 18.56 9.81
N GLU A 449 -0.09 17.45 10.55
CA GLU A 449 -1.20 16.88 11.33
C GLU A 449 -2.48 16.67 10.49
N ILE A 450 -2.33 16.11 9.29
CA ILE A 450 -3.44 15.84 8.35
C ILE A 450 -3.47 14.37 7.92
N HIS A 451 -4.61 13.91 7.40
CA HIS A 451 -4.69 12.57 6.81
C HIS A 451 -3.75 12.46 5.58
N PRO A 452 -3.03 11.33 5.38
CA PRO A 452 -2.06 11.21 4.28
C PRO A 452 -2.65 11.42 2.88
N LEU A 453 -3.92 11.07 2.68
CA LEU A 453 -4.63 11.29 1.41
C LEU A 453 -5.09 12.74 1.20
N ASP A 454 -5.06 13.57 2.24
CA ASP A 454 -5.45 14.99 2.17
C ASP A 454 -4.28 15.93 1.86
N ILE A 455 -3.06 15.42 1.78
CA ILE A 455 -1.88 16.19 1.37
C ILE A 455 -2.12 16.78 -0.02
N LYS A 456 -1.89 18.09 -0.18
CA LYS A 456 -2.13 18.83 -1.43
C LYS A 456 -1.45 18.19 -2.66
N TYR A 457 -0.31 17.52 -2.46
CA TYR A 457 0.42 16.86 -3.54
C TYR A 457 -0.26 15.59 -4.07
N VAL A 458 -1.10 14.93 -3.28
CA VAL A 458 -1.68 13.61 -3.61
C VAL A 458 -3.20 13.64 -3.76
N LYS A 459 -3.89 14.55 -3.07
CA LYS A 459 -5.35 14.58 -2.99
C LYS A 459 -6.02 14.56 -4.37
N PHE A 460 -5.54 15.37 -5.31
CA PHE A 460 -6.19 15.58 -6.61
C PHE A 460 -5.52 14.87 -7.80
N ILE A 461 -4.46 14.10 -7.59
CA ILE A 461 -3.78 13.37 -8.67
C ILE A 461 -4.49 12.04 -8.97
N TRP A 462 -4.31 11.56 -10.21
CA TRP A 462 -4.99 10.38 -10.73
C TRP A 462 -4.53 9.08 -10.05
N GLY A 463 -5.48 8.27 -9.55
CA GLY A 463 -5.21 6.98 -8.92
C GLY A 463 -5.30 5.75 -9.85
N ASP A 464 -5.83 5.93 -11.07
CA ASP A 464 -6.05 4.86 -12.06
C ASP A 464 -6.85 3.67 -11.52
N TYR A 465 -7.97 3.99 -10.88
CA TYR A 465 -8.89 3.01 -10.34
C TYR A 465 -9.72 2.35 -11.45
N HIS A 466 -10.00 1.05 -11.32
CA HIS A 466 -10.93 0.39 -12.22
C HIS A 466 -12.36 0.94 -12.09
N THR A 467 -13.17 0.81 -13.13
CA THR A 467 -14.55 1.33 -13.17
C THR A 467 -15.62 0.24 -13.06
N LEU A 468 -15.27 -0.95 -12.55
CA LEU A 468 -16.21 -2.05 -12.34
C LEU A 468 -17.08 -1.82 -11.09
N ASP A 469 -18.37 -2.12 -11.18
CA ASP A 469 -19.34 -2.03 -10.09
C ASP A 469 -19.16 -3.20 -9.12
N LEU A 470 -18.77 -2.88 -7.89
CA LEU A 470 -18.54 -3.87 -6.83
C LEU A 470 -19.76 -4.76 -6.60
N SER A 471 -20.98 -4.21 -6.63
CA SER A 471 -22.19 -4.99 -6.35
C SER A 471 -22.46 -6.05 -7.42
N LYS A 472 -22.14 -5.74 -8.68
CA LYS A 472 -22.37 -6.65 -9.82
C LYS A 472 -21.34 -7.77 -9.90
N HIS A 473 -20.07 -7.47 -9.61
CA HIS A 473 -18.95 -8.39 -9.83
C HIS A 473 -18.50 -9.13 -8.60
N TRP A 474 -18.72 -8.58 -7.40
CA TRP A 474 -18.28 -9.21 -6.17
C TRP A 474 -18.89 -10.61 -6.01
N ARG A 475 -18.04 -11.55 -5.60
CA ARG A 475 -18.41 -12.92 -5.24
C ARG A 475 -17.72 -13.25 -3.90
N PRO A 476 -18.32 -14.09 -3.06
CA PRO A 476 -17.63 -14.61 -1.88
C PRO A 476 -16.29 -15.22 -2.28
N HIS A 477 -15.23 -14.78 -1.62
CA HIS A 477 -13.88 -15.27 -1.91
C HIS A 477 -13.71 -16.68 -1.33
N ASP A 478 -13.19 -17.60 -2.14
CA ASP A 478 -12.81 -18.93 -1.69
C ASP A 478 -11.39 -18.89 -1.12
N ARG A 479 -11.18 -19.58 0.01
CA ARG A 479 -9.85 -19.67 0.63
C ARG A 479 -8.92 -20.36 -0.35
N HIS A 480 -7.74 -19.80 -0.58
CA HIS A 480 -6.74 -20.26 -1.56
C HIS A 480 -7.04 -20.00 -3.04
N SER A 481 -8.18 -19.39 -3.40
CA SER A 481 -8.42 -19.06 -4.80
C SER A 481 -7.62 -17.83 -5.22
N THR A 482 -6.82 -17.96 -6.27
CA THR A 482 -6.10 -16.84 -6.90
C THR A 482 -6.95 -16.11 -7.94
N GLU A 483 -8.16 -16.59 -8.23
CA GLU A 483 -9.07 -15.94 -9.18
C GLU A 483 -9.70 -14.69 -8.56
N SER A 484 -9.73 -13.60 -9.33
CA SER A 484 -10.36 -12.35 -8.92
C SER A 484 -11.34 -11.88 -10.00
N PRO A 485 -12.58 -11.49 -9.64
CA PRO A 485 -13.51 -10.89 -10.59
C PRO A 485 -13.13 -9.44 -10.95
N PHE A 486 -12.10 -8.88 -10.30
CA PHE A 486 -11.60 -7.52 -10.52
C PHE A 486 -10.16 -7.55 -11.05
N PRO A 487 -9.77 -6.57 -11.88
CA PRO A 487 -8.40 -6.46 -12.36
C PRO A 487 -7.44 -6.16 -11.20
N ARG A 488 -6.32 -6.87 -11.18
CA ARG A 488 -5.23 -6.67 -10.21
C ARG A 488 -4.07 -5.98 -10.92
N THR A 489 -3.99 -4.66 -10.77
CA THR A 489 -3.05 -3.80 -11.51
C THR A 489 -2.09 -3.03 -10.61
N LEU A 490 -2.28 -3.08 -9.28
CA LEU A 490 -1.36 -2.46 -8.33
C LEU A 490 -0.30 -3.47 -7.88
N PRO A 491 1.00 -3.25 -8.17
CA PRO A 491 2.06 -4.11 -7.65
C PRO A 491 2.10 -4.10 -6.13
N PHE A 492 2.30 -5.28 -5.55
CA PHE A 492 2.30 -5.49 -4.11
C PHE A 492 3.43 -6.44 -3.69
N SER A 493 4.13 -6.08 -2.62
CA SER A 493 4.91 -7.04 -1.83
C SER A 493 4.60 -6.83 -0.37
N PHE A 494 4.69 -7.90 0.44
CA PHE A 494 4.47 -7.78 1.87
C PHE A 494 5.46 -6.78 2.50
N GLN A 495 6.71 -6.81 2.06
CA GLN A 495 7.73 -5.89 2.51
C GLN A 495 7.39 -4.43 2.19
N ALA A 496 7.13 -4.08 0.92
CA ALA A 496 6.98 -2.68 0.51
C ALA A 496 5.63 -2.06 0.89
N ASN A 497 4.57 -2.87 0.97
CA ASN A 497 3.20 -2.37 1.19
C ASN A 497 2.72 -2.49 2.63
N VAL A 498 3.35 -3.34 3.46
CA VAL A 498 2.92 -3.59 4.85
C VAL A 498 4.05 -3.33 5.83
N VAL A 499 5.12 -4.13 5.77
CA VAL A 499 6.20 -4.10 6.78
C VAL A 499 6.93 -2.76 6.78
N LEU A 500 7.44 -2.35 5.62
CA LEU A 500 8.27 -1.17 5.48
C LEU A 500 7.54 0.13 5.87
N PRO A 501 6.28 0.39 5.43
CA PRO A 501 5.55 1.58 5.85
C PRO A 501 5.31 1.66 7.36
N PHE A 502 4.99 0.54 8.03
CA PHE A 502 4.85 0.55 9.49
C PHE A 502 6.19 0.81 10.19
N ASN A 503 7.29 0.20 9.73
CA ASN A 503 8.62 0.48 10.27
C ASN A 503 9.05 1.95 10.06
N MET A 504 8.65 2.56 8.94
CA MET A 504 8.88 4.00 8.69
C MET A 504 8.16 4.86 9.73
N LEU A 505 6.89 4.54 10.03
CA LEU A 505 6.07 5.24 11.02
C LEU A 505 6.63 5.09 12.43
N GLU A 506 7.02 3.88 12.83
CA GLU A 506 7.63 3.63 14.14
C GLU A 506 8.93 4.42 14.33
N LYS A 507 9.78 4.52 13.28
CA LYS A 507 10.98 5.38 13.33
C LYS A 507 10.66 6.88 13.46
N MET A 508 9.49 7.31 13.01
CA MET A 508 9.00 8.68 13.21
C MET A 508 8.29 8.86 14.56
N ASP A 509 8.41 7.90 15.49
CA ASP A 509 7.71 7.81 16.79
C ASP A 509 6.18 7.77 16.68
N VAL A 510 5.64 7.26 15.57
CA VAL A 510 4.20 7.12 15.39
C VAL A 510 3.73 5.78 15.95
N ASP A 511 2.83 5.85 16.94
CA ASP A 511 2.10 4.67 17.43
C ASP A 511 1.13 4.16 16.36
N ILE A 512 1.53 3.13 15.61
CA ILE A 512 0.78 2.56 14.48
C ILE A 512 -0.58 1.94 14.88
N PHE A 513 -0.82 1.73 16.18
CA PHE A 513 -2.06 1.17 16.70
C PHE A 513 -3.08 2.26 17.05
N LYS A 514 -2.62 3.39 17.60
CA LYS A 514 -3.48 4.54 17.93
C LYS A 514 -3.83 5.44 16.74
N ASN A 515 -3.12 5.28 15.62
CA ASN A 515 -3.26 6.15 14.45
C ASN A 515 -3.88 5.38 13.25
N PRO A 516 -5.21 5.17 13.23
CA PRO A 516 -5.89 4.39 12.18
C PRO A 516 -5.85 5.06 10.79
N GLN A 517 -5.47 6.34 10.70
CA GLN A 517 -5.16 7.01 9.44
C GLN A 517 -3.94 6.40 8.72
N TYR A 518 -3.12 5.62 9.42
CA TYR A 518 -2.03 4.83 8.86
C TYR A 518 -2.42 3.36 8.76
N ASP A 519 -2.97 3.01 7.61
CA ASP A 519 -3.41 1.67 7.27
C ASP A 519 -2.98 1.28 5.85
N VAL A 520 -2.94 -0.02 5.56
CA VAL A 520 -2.48 -0.55 4.28
C VAL A 520 -3.35 -0.05 3.12
N TRP A 521 -4.64 0.20 3.32
CA TRP A 521 -5.49 0.76 2.25
C TRP A 521 -5.08 2.20 1.88
N VAL A 522 -4.58 2.98 2.84
CA VAL A 522 -4.03 4.31 2.61
C VAL A 522 -2.71 4.21 1.85
N PHE A 523 -1.83 3.30 2.26
CA PHE A 523 -0.55 3.06 1.58
C PHE A 523 -0.77 2.61 0.13
N ASN A 524 -1.69 1.67 -0.10
CA ASN A 524 -2.04 1.18 -1.44
C ASN A 524 -2.65 2.29 -2.30
N THR A 525 -3.47 3.17 -1.73
CA THR A 525 -4.04 4.33 -2.41
C THR A 525 -2.95 5.34 -2.81
N LEU A 526 -1.99 5.62 -1.94
CA LEU A 526 -0.83 6.47 -2.24
C LEU A 526 0.05 5.84 -3.33
N TYR A 527 0.37 4.55 -3.23
CA TYR A 527 1.11 3.82 -4.28
C TYR A 527 0.38 3.85 -5.63
N ALA A 528 -0.94 3.67 -5.63
CA ALA A 528 -1.75 3.79 -6.82
C ALA A 528 -1.64 5.20 -7.42
N LYS A 529 -1.70 6.25 -6.61
CA LYS A 529 -1.52 7.63 -7.09
C LYS A 529 -0.11 7.89 -7.64
N PHE A 530 0.95 7.45 -6.95
CA PHE A 530 2.33 7.67 -7.40
C PHE A 530 2.64 6.96 -8.71
N ARG A 531 2.26 5.69 -8.86
CA ARG A 531 2.54 4.92 -10.09
C ARG A 531 1.86 5.49 -11.33
N GLY A 532 0.78 6.25 -11.15
CA GLY A 532 0.08 6.91 -12.25
C GLY A 532 0.67 8.27 -12.66
N THR A 533 1.37 8.96 -11.75
CA THR A 533 1.59 10.42 -11.89
C THR A 533 2.99 10.90 -11.52
N ALA A 534 3.79 10.11 -10.80
CA ALA A 534 5.14 10.51 -10.40
C ALA A 534 6.05 10.60 -11.63
N SER A 535 6.82 11.69 -11.68
CA SER A 535 7.86 11.93 -12.66
C SER A 535 9.19 11.34 -12.17
N ALA A 536 10.01 10.80 -13.08
CA ALA A 536 11.33 10.28 -12.74
C ALA A 536 12.45 10.95 -13.55
N ARG A 537 13.57 11.26 -12.89
CA ARG A 537 14.83 11.65 -13.52
C ARG A 537 15.71 10.42 -13.67
N LEU A 538 16.14 10.11 -14.89
CA LEU A 538 17.06 9.01 -15.14
C LEU A 538 18.50 9.46 -14.87
N SER A 539 19.28 8.59 -14.23
CA SER A 539 20.72 8.78 -14.10
C SER A 539 21.38 8.88 -15.48
N GLY A 540 22.41 9.73 -15.61
CA GLY A 540 23.19 9.86 -16.84
C GLY A 540 22.59 10.77 -17.92
N SER A 541 21.42 11.38 -17.72
CA SER A 541 20.82 12.34 -18.68
C SER A 541 21.69 13.59 -18.96
N GLY A 542 22.76 13.81 -18.18
CA GLY A 542 23.81 14.81 -18.41
C GLY A 542 25.05 14.31 -19.19
N GLY A 543 25.00 13.12 -19.80
CA GLY A 543 26.13 12.53 -20.56
C GLY A 543 26.92 11.42 -19.84
N GLY A 544 26.41 10.93 -18.70
CA GLY A 544 26.96 9.80 -17.97
C GLY A 544 26.32 8.46 -18.37
N VAL A 545 26.83 7.34 -17.85
CA VAL A 545 26.24 5.99 -18.07
C VAL A 545 24.85 5.95 -17.41
N ALA A 546 23.81 5.66 -18.20
CA ALA A 546 22.46 5.49 -17.67
C ALA A 546 22.37 4.22 -16.80
N ARG A 547 21.89 4.37 -15.57
CA ARG A 547 21.79 3.29 -14.56
C ARG A 547 20.38 3.11 -13.99
N GLY A 548 19.36 3.74 -14.60
CA GLY A 548 17.97 3.70 -14.14
C GLY A 548 17.51 5.00 -13.48
N PRO A 549 16.28 5.03 -12.94
CA PRO A 549 15.73 6.21 -12.25
C PRO A 549 16.51 6.50 -10.96
N GLU A 550 16.87 7.77 -10.79
CA GLU A 550 17.67 8.29 -9.67
C GLU A 550 16.81 9.11 -8.71
N VAL A 551 15.91 9.92 -9.26
CA VAL A 551 15.01 10.78 -8.49
C VAL A 551 13.58 10.56 -8.98
N SER A 552 12.63 10.55 -8.07
CA SER A 552 11.19 10.57 -8.34
C SER A 552 10.54 11.75 -7.62
N ALA A 553 9.54 12.36 -8.25
CA ALA A 553 8.80 13.48 -7.66
C ALA A 553 7.36 13.53 -8.18
N VAL A 554 6.46 13.97 -7.31
CA VAL A 554 5.06 14.25 -7.67
C VAL A 554 4.90 15.73 -7.92
N HIS A 555 4.47 16.11 -9.13
CA HIS A 555 4.23 17.49 -9.54
C HIS A 555 2.74 17.67 -9.87
N PRO A 556 1.91 18.09 -8.89
CA PRO A 556 0.45 18.02 -9.00
C PRO A 556 -0.13 18.80 -10.17
N MET A 557 0.43 19.97 -10.52
CA MET A 557 -0.12 20.77 -11.62
C MET A 557 0.38 20.26 -12.99
N TRP A 558 1.64 19.83 -13.05
CA TRP A 558 2.25 19.25 -14.24
C TRP A 558 1.53 17.96 -14.68
N CYS A 559 1.20 17.07 -13.74
CA CYS A 559 0.59 15.77 -14.07
C CYS A 559 -0.87 15.86 -14.53
N LEU A 560 -1.50 17.04 -14.48
CA LEU A 560 -2.86 17.27 -15.02
C LEU A 560 -2.87 17.45 -16.54
N ALA A 561 -1.72 17.71 -17.17
CA ALA A 561 -1.64 17.92 -18.62
C ALA A 561 -1.70 16.58 -19.36
N ASN A 562 -2.82 16.31 -20.04
CA ASN A 562 -3.08 15.04 -20.69
C ASN A 562 -2.03 14.65 -21.75
N HIS A 563 -1.93 13.34 -21.97
CA HIS A 563 -0.98 12.76 -22.92
C HIS A 563 -1.43 12.89 -24.38
N SER A 564 -0.46 13.14 -25.26
CA SER A 564 -0.57 12.93 -26.70
C SER A 564 0.76 12.44 -27.26
N CYS A 565 0.74 11.48 -28.20
CA CYS A 565 1.92 11.12 -29.00
C CYS A 565 2.26 12.17 -30.08
N ASN A 566 1.48 13.25 -30.18
CA ASN A 566 1.79 14.48 -30.91
C ASN A 566 1.58 15.67 -29.96
N PRO A 567 2.49 15.87 -28.98
CA PRO A 567 2.34 16.90 -27.96
C PRO A 567 2.53 18.31 -28.52
N ASN A 568 2.08 19.33 -27.78
CA ASN A 568 2.38 20.75 -28.05
C ASN A 568 3.37 21.36 -27.05
N VAL A 569 3.68 20.64 -25.97
CA VAL A 569 4.74 21.00 -25.02
C VAL A 569 5.75 19.86 -24.90
N THR A 570 6.95 20.20 -24.47
CA THR A 570 7.95 19.25 -23.97
C THR A 570 8.33 19.65 -22.55
N TRP A 571 8.94 18.73 -21.81
CA TRP A 571 9.35 18.99 -20.45
C TRP A 571 10.77 18.49 -20.17
N ARG A 572 11.41 19.13 -19.19
CA ARG A 572 12.67 18.71 -18.60
C ARG A 572 12.60 18.94 -17.10
N TRP A 573 13.33 18.12 -16.36
CA TRP A 573 13.51 18.27 -14.92
C TRP A 573 14.98 18.52 -14.62
N ALA A 574 15.28 19.69 -14.07
CA ALA A 574 16.64 20.10 -13.68
C ALA A 574 16.72 20.84 -12.32
N SER A 575 15.57 20.96 -11.64
CA SER A 575 15.36 21.52 -10.29
C SER A 575 13.85 21.64 -10.06
N ASP A 576 13.19 22.20 -11.07
CA ASP A 576 11.75 22.31 -11.23
C ASP A 576 11.36 21.63 -12.55
N VAL A 577 10.11 21.17 -12.65
CA VAL A 577 9.57 20.66 -13.90
C VAL A 577 9.00 21.82 -14.71
N ARG A 578 9.40 21.90 -15.99
CA ARG A 578 8.95 22.99 -16.87
C ARG A 578 8.27 22.48 -18.12
N PHE A 579 7.10 23.03 -18.44
CA PHE A 579 6.56 22.91 -19.80
C PHE A 579 7.12 24.00 -20.69
N ARG A 580 7.89 23.61 -21.70
CA ARG A 580 8.28 24.48 -22.80
C ARG A 580 7.37 24.22 -24.00
N VAL A 581 6.76 25.28 -24.52
CA VAL A 581 5.94 25.20 -25.73
C VAL A 581 6.81 24.89 -26.94
N LEU A 582 6.41 23.89 -27.72
CA LEU A 582 7.20 23.44 -28.86
C LEU A 582 7.23 24.49 -29.98
N GLU A 583 8.43 24.70 -30.53
CA GLU A 583 8.63 25.50 -31.74
C GLU A 583 8.03 24.82 -32.98
N GLU A 584 8.05 23.49 -33.01
CA GLU A 584 7.42 22.67 -34.05
C GLU A 584 6.84 21.40 -33.42
N ARG A 585 5.63 21.00 -33.82
CA ARG A 585 5.05 19.74 -33.37
C ARG A 585 5.76 18.54 -34.04
N PRO A 586 5.87 17.39 -33.37
CA PRO A 586 6.50 16.21 -33.95
C PRO A 586 5.80 15.74 -35.23
N THR A 587 6.60 15.43 -36.26
CA THR A 587 6.12 14.83 -37.50
C THR A 587 6.03 13.31 -37.37
N TRP A 588 4.98 12.70 -37.93
CA TRP A 588 4.76 11.25 -37.85
C TRP A 588 4.18 10.68 -39.14
N HIS A 589 4.37 9.38 -39.36
CA HIS A 589 3.89 8.66 -40.54
C HIS A 589 2.36 8.73 -40.63
N GLY A 590 1.83 9.51 -41.57
CA GLY A 590 0.39 9.77 -41.70
C GLY A 590 0.04 11.25 -41.71
N SER A 591 0.87 12.10 -41.09
CA SER A 591 0.71 13.56 -41.12
C SER A 591 0.81 14.16 -42.54
N GLU A 592 1.58 13.51 -43.43
CA GLU A 592 1.73 13.89 -44.84
C GLU A 592 0.48 13.58 -45.69
N PHE A 593 -0.25 12.51 -45.37
CA PHE A 593 -1.41 12.04 -46.13
C PHE A 593 -2.67 12.89 -45.90
N ARG A 594 -2.69 13.74 -44.86
CA ARG A 594 -3.78 14.70 -44.59
C ARG A 594 -3.57 16.08 -45.23
N GLY A 595 -2.97 16.13 -46.42
CA GLY A 595 -2.86 17.36 -47.19
C GLY A 595 -2.03 18.47 -46.51
N GLY A 596 -1.12 18.12 -45.60
CA GLY A 596 -0.20 19.07 -44.98
C GLY A 596 -0.83 19.99 -43.94
N ILE A 597 -1.81 19.55 -43.15
CA ILE A 597 -2.23 20.27 -41.92
C ILE A 597 -1.02 20.28 -40.97
N LYS A 598 -0.17 21.30 -41.12
CA LYS A 598 0.87 21.62 -40.15
C LYS A 598 0.17 22.21 -38.94
N TYR A 599 0.22 21.50 -37.81
CA TYR A 599 -0.10 22.09 -36.52
C TYR A 599 0.72 23.37 -36.38
N LYS A 600 0.07 24.48 -36.05
CA LYS A 600 0.79 25.74 -35.84
C LYS A 600 1.58 25.62 -34.55
N ALA A 601 2.79 26.17 -34.57
CA ALA A 601 3.61 26.34 -33.38
C ALA A 601 2.91 27.22 -32.34
N GLY A 602 3.28 27.06 -31.07
CA GLY A 602 2.68 27.78 -29.95
C GLY A 602 1.46 27.06 -29.36
N LEU A 603 0.88 27.67 -28.33
CA LEU A 603 -0.44 27.31 -27.79
C LEU A 603 -1.40 28.47 -28.03
N ARG A 604 -2.61 28.20 -28.47
CA ARG A 604 -3.65 29.24 -28.56
C ARG A 604 -4.48 29.30 -27.29
N LYS A 605 -5.08 30.46 -27.03
CA LYS A 605 -6.12 30.60 -26.02
C LYS A 605 -7.20 29.53 -26.17
N GLY A 606 -7.47 28.80 -25.10
CA GLY A 606 -8.43 27.71 -25.03
C GLY A 606 -7.93 26.37 -25.57
N GLU A 607 -6.70 26.30 -26.09
CA GLU A 607 -6.09 25.02 -26.48
C GLU A 607 -5.64 24.24 -25.23
N GLU A 608 -5.85 22.92 -25.26
CA GLU A 608 -5.37 22.01 -24.23
C GLU A 608 -3.85 21.84 -24.32
N VAL A 609 -3.17 21.87 -23.18
CA VAL A 609 -1.77 21.51 -23.04
C VAL A 609 -1.68 19.99 -23.09
N LEU A 610 -1.04 19.49 -24.14
CA LEU A 610 -0.85 18.08 -24.41
C LEU A 610 0.64 17.74 -24.24
N SER A 611 0.94 17.00 -23.18
CA SER A 611 2.28 16.51 -22.83
C SER A 611 2.54 15.12 -23.42
N HIS A 612 3.71 14.56 -23.16
CA HIS A 612 4.09 13.19 -23.51
C HIS A 612 4.59 12.43 -22.28
N TYR A 613 4.14 11.18 -22.13
CA TYR A 613 4.38 10.31 -20.96
C TYR A 613 5.31 9.14 -21.33
N CYS A 614 5.63 9.00 -22.61
CA CYS A 614 6.54 8.03 -23.15
C CYS A 614 7.47 8.72 -24.15
N ASP A 615 8.51 8.01 -24.57
CA ASP A 615 9.33 8.42 -25.69
C ASP A 615 8.49 8.36 -26.99
N ILE A 616 8.27 9.53 -27.59
CA ILE A 616 7.41 9.69 -28.77
C ILE A 616 8.06 9.19 -30.06
N ASP A 617 9.35 8.88 -30.04
CA ASP A 617 10.09 8.34 -31.18
C ASP A 617 9.92 6.80 -31.29
N LEU A 618 9.41 6.15 -30.24
CA LEU A 618 9.12 4.72 -30.25
C LEU A 618 7.96 4.36 -31.19
N PRO A 619 7.90 3.10 -31.69
CA PRO A 619 6.74 2.55 -32.39
C PRO A 619 5.45 2.55 -31.57
N VAL A 620 4.29 2.54 -32.22
CA VAL A 620 2.98 2.64 -31.56
C VAL A 620 2.72 1.58 -30.49
N LYS A 621 3.18 0.34 -30.72
CA LYS A 621 3.04 -0.75 -29.75
C LYS A 621 3.79 -0.42 -28.47
N ASP A 622 5.06 -0.07 -28.60
CA ASP A 622 5.96 0.20 -27.48
C ASP A 622 5.53 1.47 -26.73
N ARG A 623 5.08 2.51 -27.44
CA ARG A 623 4.52 3.73 -26.81
C ARG A 623 3.29 3.42 -25.95
N ARG A 624 2.41 2.54 -26.43
CA ARG A 624 1.19 2.15 -25.71
C ARG A 624 1.53 1.31 -24.49
N GLU A 625 2.44 0.36 -24.63
CA GLU A 625 2.92 -0.47 -23.53
C GLU A 625 3.54 0.39 -22.41
N TRP A 626 4.43 1.32 -22.77
CA TRP A 626 5.06 2.23 -21.81
C TRP A 626 4.08 3.18 -21.14
N ALA A 627 3.16 3.79 -21.89
CA ALA A 627 2.23 4.77 -21.34
C ALA A 627 1.04 4.14 -20.60
N ALA A 628 0.77 2.84 -20.78
CA ALA A 628 -0.43 2.19 -20.24
C ALA A 628 -0.55 2.33 -18.72
N GLY A 629 0.55 2.20 -17.97
CA GLY A 629 0.53 2.30 -16.51
C GLY A 629 0.14 3.70 -15.98
N ALA A 630 0.51 4.75 -16.70
CA ALA A 630 0.17 6.14 -16.35
C ALA A 630 -1.22 6.56 -16.89
N LEU A 631 -1.63 5.99 -18.03
CA LEU A 631 -2.90 6.29 -18.68
C LEU A 631 -4.08 5.45 -18.17
N GLY A 632 -3.81 4.29 -17.59
CA GLY A 632 -4.80 3.24 -17.35
C GLY A 632 -5.12 2.39 -18.58
N GLY A 633 -4.41 2.56 -19.70
CA GLY A 633 -4.64 1.77 -20.90
C GLY A 633 -4.01 2.34 -22.17
N ASN A 634 -4.43 1.80 -23.31
CA ASN A 634 -3.83 2.12 -24.60
C ASN A 634 -4.17 3.54 -25.06
N CYS A 635 -3.16 4.33 -25.40
CA CYS A 635 -3.37 5.67 -25.95
C CYS A 635 -4.25 5.65 -27.22
N CYS A 636 -5.30 6.48 -27.19
CA CYS A 636 -6.27 6.68 -28.26
C CYS A 636 -6.10 8.03 -29.00
N CYS A 637 -4.93 8.67 -28.89
CA CYS A 637 -4.65 9.87 -29.68
C CYS A 637 -4.65 9.55 -31.18
N GLU A 638 -4.86 10.58 -32.00
CA GLU A 638 -4.99 10.43 -33.45
C GLU A 638 -3.81 9.68 -34.09
N ARG A 639 -2.57 10.01 -33.69
CA ARG A 639 -1.35 9.35 -34.17
C ARG A 639 -1.38 7.85 -33.88
N CYS A 640 -1.70 7.47 -32.64
CA CYS A 640 -1.74 6.07 -32.23
C CYS A 640 -2.83 5.28 -32.96
N LEU A 641 -4.02 5.86 -33.15
CA LEU A 641 -5.10 5.21 -33.90
C LEU A 641 -4.71 4.96 -35.36
N TRP A 642 -4.07 5.95 -36.00
CA TRP A 642 -3.62 5.81 -37.38
C TRP A 642 -2.49 4.78 -37.51
N GLU A 643 -1.43 4.90 -36.70
CA GLU A 643 -0.27 4.01 -36.77
C GLU A 643 -0.63 2.56 -36.45
N ALA A 644 -1.49 2.32 -35.45
CA ALA A 644 -1.96 0.97 -35.12
C ALA A 644 -2.75 0.35 -36.30
N CYS A 645 -3.71 1.10 -36.86
CA CYS A 645 -4.47 0.62 -38.01
C CYS A 645 -3.57 0.34 -39.24
N PHE A 646 -2.54 1.16 -39.44
CA PHE A 646 -1.57 0.96 -40.51
C PHE A 646 -0.73 -0.31 -40.33
N GLU A 647 -0.27 -0.59 -39.11
CA GLU A 647 0.46 -1.83 -38.80
C GLU A 647 -0.44 -3.08 -38.93
N ASP A 648 -1.70 -3.01 -38.49
CA ASP A 648 -2.68 -4.10 -38.67
C ASP A 648 -2.89 -4.42 -40.15
N MET A 649 -3.06 -3.39 -40.99
CA MET A 649 -3.20 -3.57 -42.44
C MET A 649 -1.95 -4.18 -43.08
N LYS A 650 -0.75 -3.79 -42.65
CA LYS A 650 0.50 -4.43 -43.11
C LYS A 650 0.56 -5.89 -42.71
N GLN A 651 0.15 -6.24 -41.50
CA GLN A 651 0.15 -7.61 -41.03
C GLN A 651 -0.82 -8.47 -41.85
N ILE A 652 -2.05 -7.99 -42.06
CA ILE A 652 -3.06 -8.66 -42.90
C ILE A 652 -2.51 -8.89 -44.33
N ASN A 653 -1.87 -7.89 -44.92
CA ASN A 653 -1.27 -8.03 -46.25
C ASN A 653 -0.11 -9.05 -46.29
N ARG A 654 0.75 -9.07 -45.27
CA ARG A 654 1.83 -10.07 -45.14
C ARG A 654 1.30 -11.48 -44.98
N GLU A 655 0.22 -11.67 -44.22
CA GLU A 655 -0.44 -12.96 -44.05
C GLU A 655 -1.12 -13.41 -45.35
N ALA A 656 -1.80 -12.50 -46.06
CA ALA A 656 -2.37 -12.76 -47.37
C ALA A 656 -1.31 -13.17 -48.41
N ASP A 657 -0.15 -12.53 -48.40
CA ASP A 657 0.97 -12.87 -49.29
C ASP A 657 1.64 -14.20 -48.94
N LYS A 658 1.65 -14.61 -47.66
CA LYS A 658 2.11 -15.94 -47.22
C LYS A 658 1.17 -17.05 -47.67
N VAL A 659 -0.15 -16.80 -47.70
CA VAL A 659 -1.16 -17.77 -48.18
C VAL A 659 -1.16 -17.89 -49.71
N ARG A 660 -0.70 -16.86 -50.42
CA ARG A 660 -0.58 -16.85 -51.89
C ARG A 660 0.71 -17.49 -52.42
N ARG A 661 1.70 -17.73 -51.57
CA ARG A 661 2.94 -18.44 -51.88
C ARG A 661 2.82 -19.90 -51.46
#